data_AF-A0A8J4C045-F1
#
_entry.id   AF-A0A8J4C045-F1
#
_cell.length_a   1.000
_cell.length_b   1.000
_cell.length_c   1.000
_cell.angle_alpha   90.00
_cell.angle_beta   90.00
_cell.angle_gamma   90.00
#
_symmetry.space_group_name_H-M   'P 1'
#
loop_
_entity.id
_entity.type
_entity.pdbx_description
1 polymer ?
#
loop_
_entity_poly.entity_id
_entity_poly.type
_entity_poly.pdbx_seq_one_letter_code
_entity_poly.pdbx_strand_id
1 'polypeptide(L)'
;MDRINRASLSRALLTSILLQGLLQWSSSAYAAESALPDATVVCSITLTGEPQRTASNTTDAWTPTFFRIQCNSTGHSQPRVFVLIGEQLFRHAPSRSADRECGLPPSGPTSYAGSPPPHPAVPLAPSYSEAPSYPPSYVGGPVPPSSYSWAPPSPIYPGAGGDAWRETHSWVSLRASDDWTERFGPVSTTSPTSPPLLPPNVTQPPSPVTVGAECFVESLDDKDWGITFYDEIEHLELRDSVIQGAPLSYQPLIRCPKCKYVTLVNVTVRDLQGKNLLGDSDDCRNRTVGALYFSGVRSAIVDHLTCVNVKGATDFACLWFGLTSTDVKNGSEAKDPKAAFFRISNSAFMNNSITKGGCIEDEYASNGFGLGSVVFYAKDVGANLESVEVFGTTMYGIDGGLGSALAFYAPEENQLHMDVFNISGNSNFTHNKAARHGGAVFINVYTSLGRLHVTQSSRIDNNTASGDGNGGAFYIAPLIDSLEIEGASSVSANSAALSGGAFYLEQGIRDISILRGSCVSGNRAFANGGAFFIQGAADVKSISIGGNSHVDHNTVDVNVELISNGGGAFYLNGVSLEKFMIFKGSSMNNNTLIGTATRSYCRGGGLHVGGDLGTLVVQQNSSISNNAAASGGGVFVERGILGGILVLEGSRVDNNSATGGGEGSDLQKDGGGIMVTGACPNVTIMNWSSISGNIASHMEAQGGGIFIGGGLQKLVVKKGSQMSRNFATRGGAAIIAVGLSSDMLYDEGSYMVTDLVEISEGSCICNNSASVPNGGSYYGAMYFRNTRVTSFTITNGSCVCGNKVAVGDGFGGAVYADNGFVKFTVCHNSGLSDNVGGNGGAVRFPAQYGQTLLGLERFELCDNSNMDGNQARTSGGALYITGPVGKIIVSNSSISHNSALLTGGALYFWSSIFQSVSISDSLVYNNSVGFAQGGFFRLEDGNQTDSAAEGNFDVNLRILTELVRSGGGAVYITRVIKSLSYRIISSLYDNVAFLGRGGFMSFSDGNQTVMAGGGAAAACHITFFNSNISYNRAKTDGGAVYINGVIKSLSVHGSSLSDNVAMMGRGGFMSISDGNQTVMAGGGAAAAGHITISYSSIHSNSAYTDGGAVYINGVIKSFSVHGSSLYNNVVANGRGGFMSFSDGNQTVMAGGGAAAAGHITFSYSSIYSNSANTDGGAVYINGVIKSLSVHGSNLSDNKALFGRGGFMSFS
;
A
#
# COMPACT_ATOMS: atom_id res chain seq x y z
N MET A 1 -27.89 7.12 -24.34
CA MET A 1 -28.74 6.51 -25.37
C MET A 1 -27.85 5.73 -26.34
N ASP A 2 -28.44 4.73 -26.99
CA ASP A 2 -27.95 3.92 -28.11
C ASP A 2 -26.61 3.17 -28.07
N ARG A 3 -26.69 1.96 -28.61
CA ARG A 3 -25.71 0.88 -28.57
C ARG A 3 -24.97 0.80 -29.92
N ILE A 4 -23.71 0.40 -29.90
CA ILE A 4 -23.12 -0.46 -30.95
C ILE A 4 -22.45 -1.67 -30.25
N ASN A 5 -22.41 -2.83 -30.91
CA ASN A 5 -22.34 -4.13 -30.23
C ASN A 5 -21.62 -5.20 -31.07
N ARG A 6 -20.51 -5.77 -30.55
CA ARG A 6 -19.76 -6.96 -31.06
C ARG A 6 -19.05 -6.72 -32.43
N ALA A 7 -18.15 -7.60 -32.93
CA ALA A 7 -17.78 -8.95 -32.50
C ALA A 7 -16.29 -9.31 -32.68
N SER A 8 -15.89 -10.38 -31.99
CA SER A 8 -14.64 -11.14 -32.04
C SER A 8 -14.09 -11.56 -33.41
N LEU A 9 -12.77 -11.74 -33.49
CA LEU A 9 -12.12 -12.78 -34.31
C LEU A 9 -10.81 -13.26 -33.65
N SER A 10 -10.26 -14.42 -34.06
CA SER A 10 -9.28 -15.16 -33.24
C SER A 10 -8.29 -16.04 -34.01
N ARG A 11 -7.10 -16.26 -33.43
CA ARG A 11 -6.09 -17.32 -33.68
C ARG A 11 -5.43 -17.46 -35.08
N ALA A 12 -4.16 -17.07 -35.16
CA ALA A 12 -3.01 -17.86 -35.65
C ALA A 12 -1.73 -17.06 -35.32
N LEU A 13 -0.61 -17.55 -34.76
CA LEU A 13 -0.03 -18.88 -34.56
C LEU A 13 0.60 -19.52 -35.82
N LEU A 14 1.85 -19.13 -36.10
CA LEU A 14 2.86 -19.96 -36.78
C LEU A 14 4.28 -19.47 -36.43
N THR A 15 5.29 -20.33 -36.64
CA THR A 15 6.59 -20.26 -35.95
C THR A 15 7.77 -20.36 -36.91
N SER A 16 8.91 -19.75 -36.54
CA SER A 16 10.30 -20.06 -36.94
C SER A 16 10.73 -19.97 -38.42
N ILE A 17 11.89 -19.35 -38.68
CA ILE A 17 13.10 -20.04 -39.18
C ILE A 17 14.37 -19.15 -39.05
N LEU A 18 15.53 -19.82 -39.05
CA LEU A 18 16.93 -19.38 -38.92
C LEU A 18 17.30 -18.02 -39.59
N LEU A 19 18.13 -17.13 -39.00
CA LEU A 19 19.51 -17.25 -38.45
C LEU A 19 20.61 -17.17 -39.54
N GLN A 20 21.12 -15.95 -39.75
CA GLN A 20 22.47 -15.57 -40.23
C GLN A 20 22.62 -14.03 -40.09
N GLY A 21 23.83 -13.52 -39.80
CA GLY A 21 24.09 -12.07 -39.69
C GLY A 21 24.98 -11.65 -38.52
N LEU A 22 26.26 -12.02 -38.56
CA LEU A 22 27.29 -11.48 -37.67
C LEU A 22 28.12 -10.42 -38.42
N LEU A 23 28.67 -9.44 -37.68
CA LEU A 23 29.59 -8.36 -38.07
C LEU A 23 28.98 -7.06 -38.64
N GLN A 24 29.35 -5.95 -37.98
CA GLN A 24 29.22 -4.53 -38.41
C GLN A 24 27.75 -4.03 -38.54
N TRP A 25 27.44 -2.75 -38.31
CA TRP A 25 28.27 -1.55 -38.24
C TRP A 25 28.44 -0.96 -36.83
N SER A 26 29.60 -0.34 -36.59
CA SER A 26 29.69 0.84 -35.72
C SER A 26 30.09 2.01 -36.61
N SER A 27 29.26 3.05 -36.66
CA SER A 27 29.39 4.14 -37.63
C SER A 27 29.09 5.51 -37.01
N SER A 28 29.58 5.76 -35.80
CA SER A 28 29.71 7.09 -35.23
C SER A 28 30.90 7.84 -35.87
N ALA A 29 30.87 7.95 -37.20
CA ALA A 29 31.79 8.78 -37.96
C ALA A 29 31.14 10.16 -38.12
N TYR A 30 31.53 11.11 -37.26
CA TYR A 30 31.17 12.51 -37.45
C TYR A 30 31.82 13.01 -38.74
N ALA A 31 31.06 13.00 -39.83
CA ALA A 31 31.37 13.74 -41.04
C ALA A 31 31.13 15.23 -40.74
N ALA A 32 32.12 15.86 -40.10
CA ALA A 32 32.20 17.31 -40.01
C ALA A 32 32.49 17.86 -41.42
N GLU A 33 31.46 17.92 -42.26
CA GLU A 33 31.54 18.43 -43.63
C GLU A 33 31.78 19.94 -43.58
N SER A 34 33.07 20.31 -43.57
CA SER A 34 33.55 21.66 -43.26
C SER A 34 33.38 22.64 -44.42
N ALA A 35 32.16 22.75 -44.93
CA ALA A 35 31.72 23.92 -45.67
C ALA A 35 31.64 25.08 -44.67
N LEU A 36 32.71 25.88 -44.59
CA LEU A 36 32.71 27.14 -43.86
C LEU A 36 31.59 28.02 -44.43
N PRO A 37 30.76 28.66 -43.58
CA PRO A 37 29.76 29.61 -44.05
C PRO A 37 30.43 30.78 -44.78
N ASP A 38 29.86 31.20 -45.90
CA ASP A 38 30.51 32.08 -46.90
C ASP A 38 30.77 33.52 -46.38
N ALA A 39 30.24 33.85 -45.20
CA ALA A 39 30.56 35.05 -44.43
C ALA A 39 30.66 34.75 -42.93
N THR A 40 31.89 34.52 -42.45
CA THR A 40 32.20 34.37 -41.01
C THR A 40 32.89 35.63 -40.48
N VAL A 41 32.46 36.12 -39.31
CA VAL A 41 33.00 37.30 -38.64
C VAL A 41 33.47 36.93 -37.24
N VAL A 42 34.78 37.03 -36.99
CA VAL A 42 35.42 36.68 -35.71
C VAL A 42 35.85 37.97 -34.99
N CYS A 43 35.25 38.26 -33.84
CA CYS A 43 35.49 39.47 -33.06
C CYS A 43 36.02 39.20 -31.65
N SER A 44 36.92 40.05 -31.18
CA SER A 44 37.20 40.27 -29.75
C SER A 44 36.76 41.67 -29.36
N ILE A 45 35.97 41.77 -28.30
CA ILE A 45 35.37 43.01 -27.79
C ILE A 45 35.80 43.18 -26.33
N THR A 46 36.31 44.35 -25.96
CA THR A 46 36.59 44.71 -24.57
C THR A 46 35.89 46.04 -24.26
N LEU A 47 34.90 45.99 -23.38
CA LEU A 47 34.20 47.17 -22.85
C LEU A 47 34.23 47.10 -21.33
N THR A 48 34.87 48.07 -20.69
CA THR A 48 34.88 48.20 -19.22
C THR A 48 34.57 49.62 -18.82
N GLY A 49 33.93 49.81 -17.67
CA GLY A 49 33.77 51.12 -17.05
C GLY A 49 33.39 51.03 -15.59
N GLU A 50 33.45 52.17 -14.90
CA GLU A 50 33.12 52.29 -13.49
C GLU A 50 31.88 53.18 -13.29
N PRO A 51 30.92 52.79 -12.42
CA PRO A 51 29.79 53.65 -12.06
C PRO A 51 30.27 54.81 -11.19
N GLN A 52 30.08 56.05 -11.66
CA GLN A 52 30.48 57.26 -10.93
C GLN A 52 29.56 57.46 -9.73
N ARG A 53 30.10 57.40 -8.51
CA ARG A 53 29.37 57.81 -7.30
C ARG A 53 29.28 59.34 -7.23
N THR A 54 28.20 59.87 -7.79
CA THR A 54 27.82 61.28 -7.64
C THR A 54 27.51 61.61 -6.18
N ALA A 55 27.75 62.86 -5.77
CA ALA A 55 27.50 63.32 -4.39
C ALA A 55 26.02 63.34 -3.98
N SER A 56 25.10 63.15 -4.94
CA SER A 56 23.64 63.13 -4.76
C SER A 56 23.07 61.72 -4.52
N ASN A 57 23.88 60.67 -4.45
CA ASN A 57 23.47 59.25 -4.45
C ASN A 57 22.67 58.80 -5.71
N THR A 58 22.55 59.64 -6.73
CA THR A 58 21.88 59.31 -8.00
C THR A 58 22.90 58.78 -9.01
N THR A 59 22.97 57.46 -9.14
CA THR A 59 23.98 56.71 -9.92
C THR A 59 23.74 56.72 -11.42
N ASP A 60 23.38 57.88 -11.99
CA ASP A 60 23.02 58.04 -13.40
C ASP A 60 24.22 58.29 -14.32
N ALA A 61 25.42 58.50 -13.77
CA ALA A 61 26.65 58.70 -14.54
C ALA A 61 27.51 57.43 -14.60
N TRP A 62 27.75 56.93 -15.81
CA TRP A 62 28.74 55.90 -16.09
C TRP A 62 29.82 56.45 -17.02
N THR A 63 31.07 56.06 -16.78
CA THR A 63 32.20 56.43 -17.65
C THR A 63 32.95 55.17 -18.08
N PRO A 64 33.10 54.91 -19.41
CA PRO A 64 33.90 53.80 -19.89
C PRO A 64 35.38 54.06 -19.56
N THR A 65 36.02 53.08 -18.93
CA THR A 65 37.46 53.09 -18.63
C THR A 65 38.27 52.49 -19.78
N PHE A 66 37.66 51.60 -20.57
CA PHE A 66 38.28 51.02 -21.76
C PHE A 66 37.22 50.58 -22.78
N PHE A 67 37.48 50.85 -24.07
CA PHE A 67 36.68 50.34 -25.18
C PHE A 67 37.58 49.92 -26.34
N ARG A 68 37.39 48.70 -26.83
CA ARG A 68 38.14 48.11 -27.96
C ARG A 68 37.25 47.09 -28.68
N ILE A 69 37.22 47.16 -29.99
CA ILE A 69 36.68 46.12 -30.86
C ILE A 69 37.77 45.73 -31.86
N GLN A 70 37.96 44.44 -32.09
CA GLN A 70 38.78 43.92 -33.18
C GLN A 70 38.01 42.80 -33.87
N CYS A 71 37.63 42.99 -35.14
CA CYS A 71 36.91 41.99 -35.93
C CYS A 71 37.68 41.65 -37.20
N ASN A 72 37.81 40.36 -37.48
CA ASN A 72 38.27 39.82 -38.76
C ASN A 72 37.06 39.21 -39.49
N SER A 73 37.02 39.28 -40.83
CA SER A 73 35.98 38.63 -41.64
C SER A 73 36.59 37.74 -42.71
N THR A 74 35.99 36.59 -42.96
CA THR A 74 36.27 35.72 -44.11
C THR A 74 35.03 35.65 -44.99
N GLY A 75 35.08 36.37 -46.11
CA GLY A 75 34.01 36.49 -47.10
C GLY A 75 34.33 37.59 -48.11
N HIS A 76 33.60 37.65 -49.24
CA HIS A 76 33.83 38.65 -50.29
C HIS A 76 33.23 40.03 -50.00
N SER A 77 32.39 40.16 -48.97
CA SER A 77 31.82 41.41 -48.46
C SER A 77 32.40 41.77 -47.09
N GLN A 78 32.79 43.03 -46.91
CA GLN A 78 33.14 43.55 -45.58
C GLN A 78 31.85 43.77 -44.77
N PRO A 79 31.72 43.20 -43.55
CA PRO A 79 30.54 43.37 -42.72
C PRO A 79 30.54 44.75 -42.04
N ARG A 80 29.39 45.41 -41.97
CA ARG A 80 29.25 46.71 -41.29
C ARG A 80 28.94 46.53 -39.80
N VAL A 81 29.93 46.82 -38.96
CA VAL A 81 29.78 46.84 -37.51
C VAL A 81 29.42 48.26 -37.07
N PHE A 82 28.17 48.48 -36.66
CA PHE A 82 27.72 49.77 -36.16
C PHE A 82 27.88 49.83 -34.64
N VAL A 83 28.41 50.95 -34.15
CA VAL A 83 28.63 51.17 -32.71
C VAL A 83 27.78 52.37 -32.29
N LEU A 84 26.64 52.09 -31.68
CA LEU A 84 25.70 53.10 -31.19
C LEU A 84 26.18 53.58 -29.82
N ILE A 85 26.54 54.87 -29.74
CA ILE A 85 27.05 55.50 -28.51
C ILE A 85 26.14 56.69 -28.18
N GLY A 86 25.21 56.51 -27.25
CA GLY A 86 24.30 57.58 -26.82
C GLY A 86 25.01 58.75 -26.13
N GLU A 87 24.49 59.96 -26.30
CA GLU A 87 25.14 61.21 -25.86
C GLU A 87 25.47 61.27 -24.35
N GLN A 88 24.66 60.63 -23.49
CA GLN A 88 24.87 60.57 -22.04
C GLN A 88 26.28 60.11 -21.65
N LEU A 89 26.88 59.24 -22.47
CA LEU A 89 28.11 58.50 -22.20
C LEU A 89 29.37 59.38 -22.20
N PHE A 90 29.28 60.64 -22.68
CA PHE A 90 30.42 61.57 -22.80
C PHE A 90 30.23 62.97 -22.17
N ARG A 91 29.05 63.32 -21.64
CA ARG A 91 28.71 64.72 -21.30
C ARG A 91 29.47 65.38 -20.14
N HIS A 92 30.40 64.71 -19.44
CA HIS A 92 31.15 65.27 -18.29
C HIS A 92 32.68 65.09 -18.35
N ALA A 93 33.34 65.88 -19.20
CA ALA A 93 34.75 66.27 -19.02
C ALA A 93 34.81 67.65 -18.32
N PRO A 94 35.48 67.80 -17.16
CA PRO A 94 35.34 69.01 -16.33
C PRO A 94 36.20 70.19 -16.80
N SER A 95 35.56 71.34 -17.06
CA SER A 95 36.21 72.65 -17.14
C SER A 95 36.34 73.30 -15.74
N ARG A 96 37.30 74.22 -15.57
CA ARG A 96 37.64 74.83 -14.25
C ARG A 96 37.23 76.31 -14.15
N SER A 97 36.25 76.61 -13.31
CA SER A 97 36.01 77.90 -12.62
C SER A 97 34.86 77.69 -11.62
N ALA A 98 34.88 77.99 -10.30
CA ALA A 98 35.43 79.08 -9.47
C ALA A 98 34.31 80.01 -8.96
N ASP A 99 34.35 80.36 -7.66
CA ASP A 99 33.45 81.25 -6.90
C ASP A 99 31.98 80.76 -6.69
N ARG A 100 31.35 80.71 -5.49
CA ARG A 100 31.00 81.65 -4.36
C ARG A 100 29.66 82.40 -4.57
N GLU A 101 28.85 82.83 -3.59
CA GLU A 101 28.61 82.62 -2.12
C GLU A 101 27.29 83.41 -1.81
N CYS A 102 26.48 83.24 -0.75
CA CYS A 102 26.17 82.21 0.27
C CYS A 102 24.88 82.66 1.03
N GLY A 103 24.12 81.80 1.71
CA GLY A 103 22.91 82.23 2.46
C GLY A 103 22.20 81.20 3.37
N LEU A 104 21.55 81.69 4.44
CA LEU A 104 20.78 80.98 5.49
C LEU A 104 19.72 81.98 6.07
N PRO A 105 18.84 81.58 7.02
CA PRO A 105 17.73 80.60 7.02
C PRO A 105 16.39 81.40 7.21
N PRO A 106 15.30 80.99 7.92
CA PRO A 106 14.79 79.67 8.38
C PRO A 106 13.28 79.41 8.08
N SER A 107 12.79 78.18 8.31
CA SER A 107 11.55 77.85 9.08
C SER A 107 11.08 76.39 8.89
N GLY A 108 10.39 75.84 9.91
CA GLY A 108 9.47 74.69 9.82
C GLY A 108 8.09 75.11 10.36
N PRO A 109 7.15 74.22 10.75
CA PRO A 109 7.20 72.75 10.93
C PRO A 109 6.26 72.03 9.91
N THR A 110 5.83 70.75 9.95
CA THR A 110 5.33 69.86 11.04
C THR A 110 5.39 68.36 10.74
N SER A 111 5.32 67.58 11.84
CA SER A 111 5.00 66.15 12.00
C SER A 111 4.36 65.34 10.86
N TYR A 112 4.84 64.11 10.66
CA TYR A 112 4.21 62.91 11.27
C TYR A 112 5.23 61.77 11.45
N ALA A 113 5.17 61.06 12.57
CA ALA A 113 6.04 59.90 12.85
C ALA A 113 5.20 58.62 12.93
N GLY A 114 5.41 57.70 11.99
CA GLY A 114 4.83 56.35 12.02
C GLY A 114 5.72 55.42 12.83
N SER A 115 5.15 54.78 13.86
CA SER A 115 5.87 53.77 14.67
C SER A 115 5.99 52.45 13.91
N PRO A 116 7.09 51.66 14.11
CA PRO A 116 7.16 50.30 13.58
C PRO A 116 6.12 49.38 14.24
N PRO A 117 5.62 48.35 13.54
CA PRO A 117 4.62 47.43 14.08
C PRO A 117 5.22 46.51 15.17
N PRO A 118 4.40 46.02 16.13
CA PRO A 118 4.87 45.14 17.20
C PRO A 118 5.12 43.71 16.71
N HIS A 119 6.05 43.01 17.36
CA HIS A 119 6.27 41.57 17.17
C HIS A 119 5.02 40.76 17.55
N PRO A 120 4.68 39.68 16.81
CA PRO A 120 3.66 38.74 17.24
C PRO A 120 4.12 37.96 18.49
N ALA A 121 3.20 37.72 19.42
CA ALA A 121 3.51 37.03 20.67
C ALA A 121 3.70 35.51 20.46
N VAL A 122 4.61 34.92 21.25
CA VAL A 122 4.82 33.47 21.30
C VAL A 122 3.59 32.79 21.93
N PRO A 123 2.99 31.77 21.30
CA PRO A 123 1.89 31.01 21.92
C PRO A 123 2.38 30.25 23.16
N LEU A 124 1.65 30.39 24.27
CA LEU A 124 1.88 29.58 25.48
C LEU A 124 1.46 28.13 25.24
N ALA A 125 2.25 27.19 25.74
CA ALA A 125 1.94 25.76 25.62
C ALA A 125 0.68 25.38 26.43
N PRO A 126 -0.19 24.50 25.91
CA PRO A 126 -1.37 24.03 26.64
C PRO A 126 -0.97 23.10 27.79
N SER A 127 -1.34 23.47 29.02
CA SER A 127 -1.18 22.63 30.21
C SER A 127 -2.19 21.49 30.20
N TYR A 128 -1.73 20.23 30.07
CA TYR A 128 -2.60 19.06 30.24
C TYR A 128 -3.01 18.89 31.71
N SER A 129 -4.32 18.94 31.95
CA SER A 129 -4.93 18.76 33.26
C SER A 129 -5.29 17.30 33.55
N GLU A 130 -4.88 16.83 34.74
CA GLU A 130 -5.55 15.85 35.61
C GLU A 130 -6.26 14.63 34.97
N ALA A 131 -5.66 13.44 35.16
CA ALA A 131 -6.35 12.17 34.96
C ALA A 131 -7.18 11.78 36.21
N PRO A 132 -8.44 11.31 36.07
CA PRO A 132 -9.30 10.97 37.21
C PRO A 132 -8.91 9.64 37.88
N SER A 133 -8.76 9.66 39.20
CA SER A 133 -8.44 8.50 40.03
C SER A 133 -9.68 7.70 40.48
N TYR A 134 -9.65 6.38 40.32
CA TYR A 134 -10.62 5.42 40.89
C TYR A 134 -9.90 4.11 41.33
N PRO A 135 -10.49 3.21 42.15
CA PRO A 135 -9.81 2.71 43.35
C PRO A 135 -9.29 1.26 43.25
N PRO A 136 -8.47 0.80 44.22
CA PRO A 136 -7.82 -0.52 44.16
C PRO A 136 -8.72 -1.69 44.57
N SER A 137 -8.50 -2.87 43.97
CA SER A 137 -9.10 -4.13 44.42
C SER A 137 -8.18 -5.35 44.27
N TYR A 138 -7.83 -5.93 45.42
CA TYR A 138 -7.54 -7.34 45.72
C TYR A 138 -6.58 -8.20 44.87
N VAL A 139 -5.37 -8.37 45.43
CA VAL A 139 -4.77 -9.68 45.84
C VAL A 139 -4.85 -10.87 44.86
N GLY A 140 -3.73 -11.12 44.17
CA GLY A 140 -2.82 -12.24 44.53
C GLY A 140 -3.18 -13.67 44.10
N GLY A 141 -2.47 -14.16 43.07
CA GLY A 141 -2.32 -15.58 42.75
C GLY A 141 -0.96 -15.84 42.05
N PRO A 142 -0.26 -16.96 42.31
CA PRO A 142 1.09 -17.19 41.80
C PRO A 142 1.11 -17.77 40.37
N VAL A 143 2.14 -17.40 39.59
CA VAL A 143 2.44 -17.95 38.24
C VAL A 143 3.83 -18.60 38.27
N PRO A 144 4.01 -19.82 37.71
CA PRO A 144 5.30 -20.53 37.72
C PRO A 144 6.29 -20.01 36.65
N PRO A 145 7.60 -20.29 36.78
CA PRO A 145 8.64 -19.61 36.01
C PRO A 145 8.95 -20.24 34.63
N SER A 146 8.82 -19.43 33.58
CA SER A 146 9.47 -19.58 32.27
C SER A 146 9.54 -18.16 31.63
N SER A 147 10.41 -17.82 30.68
CA SER A 147 11.64 -18.45 30.17
C SER A 147 12.57 -17.35 29.59
N TYR A 148 13.71 -17.71 29.01
CA TYR A 148 14.73 -16.80 28.47
C TYR A 148 14.19 -15.62 27.64
N SER A 149 14.56 -14.40 28.03
CA SER A 149 14.40 -13.19 27.21
C SER A 149 15.75 -12.74 26.64
N TRP A 150 15.81 -12.52 25.32
CA TRP A 150 16.87 -11.74 24.68
C TRP A 150 16.41 -10.28 24.63
N ALA A 151 17.14 -9.37 25.27
CA ALA A 151 16.85 -7.94 25.24
C ALA A 151 17.59 -7.27 24.05
N PRO A 152 16.91 -6.54 23.16
CA PRO A 152 17.57 -5.66 22.21
C PRO A 152 18.12 -4.41 22.94
N PRO A 153 19.25 -3.83 22.50
CA PRO A 153 19.81 -2.64 23.12
C PRO A 153 18.94 -1.40 22.87
N SER A 154 18.80 -0.56 23.89
CA SER A 154 18.03 0.69 23.81
C SER A 154 18.75 1.76 22.95
N PRO A 155 18.02 2.58 22.18
CA PRO A 155 18.61 3.70 21.45
C PRO A 155 19.04 4.82 22.41
N ILE A 156 20.27 5.29 22.27
CA ILE A 156 20.81 6.42 23.05
C ILE A 156 20.37 7.73 22.40
N TYR A 157 19.60 8.54 23.14
CA TYR A 157 19.37 9.95 22.81
C TYR A 157 20.50 10.83 23.35
N PRO A 158 21.24 11.56 22.51
CA PRO A 158 21.52 12.96 22.78
C PRO A 158 20.24 13.78 22.48
N GLY A 159 19.87 14.79 23.26
CA GLY A 159 20.68 15.59 24.18
C GLY A 159 20.87 16.97 23.57
N ALA A 160 19.86 17.83 23.72
CA ALA A 160 19.82 19.13 23.06
C ALA A 160 20.92 20.06 23.60
N GLY A 161 21.71 20.62 22.69
CA GLY A 161 22.66 21.69 22.96
C GLY A 161 22.80 22.54 21.70
N GLY A 162 22.46 23.81 21.79
CA GLY A 162 22.76 24.79 20.74
C GLY A 162 23.94 25.63 21.17
N ASP A 163 24.83 25.96 20.24
CA ASP A 163 25.40 27.31 20.16
C ASP A 163 26.09 27.60 18.82
N ALA A 164 26.45 28.86 18.61
CA ALA A 164 26.91 29.45 17.36
C ALA A 164 27.99 28.68 16.57
N TRP A 165 27.77 28.54 15.26
CA TRP A 165 28.84 28.21 14.31
C TRP A 165 29.79 29.39 14.12
N ARG A 166 31.10 29.13 14.27
CA ARG A 166 32.18 29.95 13.69
C ARG A 166 33.00 29.08 12.75
N GLU A 167 33.33 29.62 11.58
CA GLU A 167 34.22 28.96 10.64
C GLU A 167 35.62 28.79 11.22
N THR A 168 36.18 27.59 11.09
CA THR A 168 37.64 27.37 11.11
C THR A 168 37.99 26.33 10.05
N HIS A 169 38.88 26.68 9.12
CA HIS A 169 39.44 25.72 8.18
C HIS A 169 40.55 24.92 8.88
N SER A 170 40.56 23.60 8.75
CA SER A 170 41.74 22.80 9.03
C SER A 170 41.84 21.60 8.08
N TRP A 171 42.97 21.49 7.39
CA TRP A 171 43.32 20.31 6.60
C TRP A 171 44.00 19.28 7.52
N VAL A 172 43.53 18.03 7.52
CA VAL A 172 44.21 16.91 8.17
C VAL A 172 44.28 15.73 7.21
N SER A 173 45.47 15.16 7.06
CA SER A 173 45.73 13.99 6.22
C SER A 173 45.92 12.74 7.08
N LEU A 174 45.12 11.71 6.79
CA LEU A 174 45.35 10.31 7.20
C LEU A 174 45.12 9.48 5.92
N ARG A 175 46.15 8.85 5.35
CA ARG A 175 46.72 7.55 5.76
C ARG A 175 45.66 6.46 5.87
N ALA A 176 45.63 5.60 4.85
CA ALA A 176 44.91 4.33 4.89
C ALA A 176 45.57 3.35 5.87
N SER A 177 44.81 2.34 6.26
CA SER A 177 45.28 1.11 6.91
C SER A 177 44.62 -0.06 6.19
N ASP A 178 45.42 -0.88 5.51
CA ASP A 178 44.96 -2.07 4.83
C ASP A 178 44.66 -3.19 5.84
N ASP A 179 43.50 -3.86 5.70
CA ASP A 179 43.42 -5.32 5.79
C ASP A 179 42.07 -5.83 5.21
N TRP A 180 41.89 -7.16 5.18
CA TRP A 180 40.74 -7.93 4.67
C TRP A 180 40.69 -8.20 3.16
N THR A 181 41.43 -9.22 2.74
CA THR A 181 41.24 -9.94 1.46
C THR A 181 40.31 -11.14 1.62
N GLU A 182 39.34 -11.33 0.71
CA GLU A 182 39.13 -12.62 0.01
C GLU A 182 38.13 -12.50 -1.18
N ARG A 183 38.59 -12.97 -2.36
CA ARG A 183 37.82 -13.58 -3.47
C ARG A 183 36.60 -12.84 -4.06
N PHE A 184 36.86 -12.07 -5.13
CA PHE A 184 36.02 -12.10 -6.34
C PHE A 184 36.89 -12.20 -7.61
N GLY A 185 36.30 -12.62 -8.72
CA GLY A 185 36.98 -12.86 -10.01
C GLY A 185 37.41 -11.58 -10.76
N PRO A 186 38.13 -11.72 -11.89
CA PRO A 186 38.77 -10.60 -12.56
C PRO A 186 37.76 -9.63 -13.21
N VAL A 187 37.64 -8.44 -12.63
CA VAL A 187 37.01 -7.28 -13.27
C VAL A 187 38.04 -6.60 -14.17
N SER A 188 37.73 -6.46 -15.47
CA SER A 188 38.62 -5.81 -16.43
C SER A 188 38.61 -4.29 -16.27
N THR A 189 39.58 -3.74 -15.54
CA THR A 189 39.76 -2.28 -15.40
C THR A 189 40.36 -1.68 -16.68
N THR A 190 39.51 -1.24 -17.60
CA THR A 190 39.93 -0.36 -18.69
C THR A 190 40.24 1.03 -18.14
N SER A 191 41.53 1.37 -18.04
CA SER A 191 41.96 2.73 -17.70
C SER A 191 41.45 3.75 -18.71
N PRO A 192 41.07 4.98 -18.31
CA PRO A 192 40.77 6.04 -19.26
C PRO A 192 42.01 6.32 -20.11
N THR A 193 41.88 6.17 -21.43
CA THR A 193 42.94 6.51 -22.38
C THR A 193 43.21 8.01 -22.35
N SER A 194 44.47 8.40 -22.33
CA SER A 194 44.90 9.80 -22.44
C SER A 194 44.30 10.47 -23.70
N PRO A 195 44.01 11.79 -23.66
CA PRO A 195 43.54 12.50 -24.85
C PRO A 195 44.56 12.39 -25.99
N PRO A 196 44.11 12.34 -27.26
CA PRO A 196 45.00 12.17 -28.40
C PRO A 196 45.96 13.36 -28.53
N LEU A 197 47.25 13.07 -28.74
CA LEU A 197 48.24 14.08 -29.03
C LEU A 197 47.95 14.76 -30.38
N LEU A 198 47.98 16.09 -30.38
CA LEU A 198 47.78 16.90 -31.59
C LEU A 198 48.87 16.60 -32.65
N PRO A 199 48.53 16.62 -33.95
CA PRO A 199 49.49 16.38 -35.02
C PRO A 199 50.53 17.51 -35.09
N PRO A 200 51.85 17.21 -35.11
CA PRO A 200 52.89 18.23 -35.09
C PRO A 200 53.15 18.82 -36.48
N ASN A 201 52.25 19.70 -36.95
CA ASN A 201 52.56 20.74 -37.94
C ASN A 201 51.44 21.78 -38.03
N VAL A 202 51.60 22.89 -37.28
CA VAL A 202 50.88 24.14 -37.54
C VAL A 202 51.92 25.17 -37.95
N THR A 203 51.93 25.53 -39.24
CA THR A 203 52.70 26.67 -39.74
C THR A 203 52.21 27.95 -39.08
N GLN A 204 53.11 28.88 -38.76
CA GLN A 204 52.76 30.14 -38.09
C GLN A 204 51.62 30.86 -38.83
N PRO A 205 50.60 31.38 -38.11
CA PRO A 205 49.58 32.21 -38.74
C PRO A 205 50.23 33.48 -39.33
N PRO A 206 49.75 33.98 -40.48
CA PRO A 206 50.19 35.26 -41.00
C PRO A 206 49.91 36.38 -39.98
N SER A 207 50.77 37.40 -39.95
CA SER A 207 50.60 38.56 -39.06
C SER A 207 49.22 39.19 -39.24
N PRO A 208 48.56 39.65 -38.15
CA PRO A 208 47.18 40.11 -38.22
C PRO A 208 47.03 41.32 -39.13
N VAL A 209 46.46 41.11 -40.31
CA VAL A 209 46.08 42.18 -41.24
C VAL A 209 44.97 42.97 -40.56
N THR A 210 45.30 44.16 -40.08
CA THR A 210 44.33 45.04 -39.41
C THR A 210 43.45 45.70 -40.47
N VAL A 211 42.43 44.96 -40.91
CA VAL A 211 41.37 45.50 -41.77
C VAL A 211 40.49 46.39 -40.89
N GLY A 212 40.50 47.69 -41.17
CA GLY A 212 39.64 48.63 -40.46
C GLY A 212 38.18 48.43 -40.85
N ALA A 213 37.38 47.88 -39.93
CA ALA A 213 35.92 47.96 -40.05
C ALA A 213 35.50 49.42 -39.89
N GLU A 214 34.71 49.94 -40.83
CA GLU A 214 34.17 51.30 -40.73
C GLU A 214 33.11 51.34 -39.62
N CYS A 215 33.51 51.74 -38.42
CA CYS A 215 32.61 51.92 -37.29
C CYS A 215 31.78 53.20 -37.47
N PHE A 216 30.59 53.06 -38.03
CA PHE A 216 29.60 54.14 -38.06
C PHE A 216 29.01 54.36 -36.66
N VAL A 217 28.99 55.62 -36.23
CA VAL A 217 28.36 56.08 -34.98
C VAL A 217 27.16 56.94 -35.36
N GLU A 218 25.96 56.41 -35.20
CA GLU A 218 24.72 57.15 -35.39
C GLU A 218 24.16 57.59 -34.04
N SER A 219 23.77 58.86 -33.93
CA SER A 219 23.12 59.41 -32.74
C SER A 219 21.61 59.19 -32.84
N LEU A 220 21.14 58.13 -32.21
CA LEU A 220 19.71 57.90 -31.97
C LEU A 220 19.26 58.57 -30.66
N ASP A 221 18.01 58.33 -30.26
CA ASP A 221 17.37 58.94 -29.08
C ASP A 221 18.25 58.81 -27.81
N ASP A 222 18.19 59.80 -26.91
CA ASP A 222 19.16 60.19 -25.85
C ASP A 222 19.49 59.09 -24.79
N LYS A 223 18.97 57.90 -24.99
CA LYS A 223 18.82 56.77 -24.06
C LYS A 223 19.55 55.49 -24.51
N ASP A 224 19.66 55.24 -25.81
CA ASP A 224 20.13 53.96 -26.34
C ASP A 224 21.63 53.95 -26.67
N TRP A 225 22.27 52.82 -26.39
CA TRP A 225 23.64 52.52 -26.79
C TRP A 225 23.88 50.99 -26.89
N GLY A 226 24.88 50.57 -27.67
CA GLY A 226 25.22 49.16 -27.89
C GLY A 226 25.99 48.92 -29.18
N ILE A 227 26.42 47.68 -29.42
CA ILE A 227 27.09 47.24 -30.65
C ILE A 227 26.09 46.43 -31.47
N THR A 228 25.71 46.92 -32.65
CA THR A 228 24.82 46.17 -33.55
C THR A 228 25.56 45.73 -34.80
N PHE A 229 25.62 44.42 -34.97
CA PHE A 229 26.08 43.73 -36.16
C PHE A 229 24.93 43.70 -37.17
N TYR A 230 24.92 44.66 -38.10
CA TYR A 230 23.99 44.68 -39.23
C TYR A 230 24.57 43.84 -40.40
N ASP A 231 23.89 43.90 -41.55
CA ASP A 231 24.08 43.01 -42.72
C ASP A 231 23.73 41.53 -42.44
N GLU A 232 23.82 40.69 -43.47
CA GLU A 232 23.48 39.26 -43.40
C GLU A 232 24.68 38.42 -43.00
N ILE A 233 25.24 38.69 -41.81
CA ILE A 233 26.33 37.90 -41.23
C ILE A 233 25.84 36.46 -41.03
N GLU A 234 26.41 35.53 -41.78
CA GLU A 234 26.00 34.13 -41.67
C GLU A 234 26.49 33.52 -40.36
N HIS A 235 27.75 33.78 -39.98
CA HIS A 235 28.34 33.30 -38.73
C HIS A 235 29.06 34.41 -37.97
N LEU A 236 28.63 34.66 -36.72
CA LEU A 236 29.32 35.54 -35.78
C LEU A 236 30.02 34.73 -34.69
N GLU A 237 31.35 34.86 -34.60
CA GLU A 237 32.16 34.34 -33.51
C GLU A 237 32.61 35.50 -32.60
N LEU A 238 32.26 35.46 -31.31
CA LEU A 238 32.85 36.30 -30.28
C LEU A 238 33.84 35.46 -29.47
N ARG A 239 35.11 35.86 -29.49
CA ARG A 239 36.23 35.18 -28.81
C ARG A 239 36.93 36.13 -27.86
N ASP A 240 37.38 35.63 -26.71
CA ASP A 240 38.22 36.34 -25.73
C ASP A 240 37.69 37.77 -25.46
N SER A 241 36.39 37.87 -25.18
CA SER A 241 35.65 39.14 -25.11
C SER A 241 35.17 39.43 -23.70
N VAL A 242 35.18 40.69 -23.27
CA VAL A 242 34.83 41.13 -21.92
C VAL A 242 33.92 42.36 -21.97
N ILE A 243 32.74 42.27 -21.36
CA ILE A 243 31.82 43.37 -21.10
C ILE A 243 31.67 43.47 -19.58
N GLN A 244 32.07 44.59 -18.97
CA GLN A 244 32.10 44.74 -17.51
C GLN A 244 31.64 46.12 -17.02
N GLY A 245 30.81 46.11 -15.98
CA GLY A 245 30.49 47.28 -15.16
C GLY A 245 29.66 48.35 -15.86
N ALA A 246 29.17 48.07 -17.06
CA ALA A 246 28.36 48.98 -17.86
C ALA A 246 26.88 48.95 -17.45
N PRO A 247 26.14 50.06 -17.59
CA PRO A 247 24.69 50.03 -17.44
C PRO A 247 24.06 49.14 -18.51
N LEU A 248 22.87 48.61 -18.25
CA LEU A 248 22.06 48.04 -19.33
C LEU A 248 21.41 49.18 -20.13
N SER A 249 21.17 48.91 -21.42
CA SER A 249 20.56 49.83 -22.39
C SER A 249 19.13 49.40 -22.69
N TYR A 250 18.31 50.23 -23.33
CA TYR A 250 16.95 49.86 -23.76
C TYR A 250 16.98 49.00 -25.03
N GLN A 251 18.16 48.86 -25.65
CA GLN A 251 18.52 47.85 -26.63
C GLN A 251 19.63 46.91 -26.11
N PRO A 252 19.80 45.68 -26.65
CA PRO A 252 20.84 44.76 -26.20
C PRO A 252 22.25 45.30 -26.46
N LEU A 253 23.17 45.11 -25.50
CA LEU A 253 24.54 45.65 -25.56
C LEU A 253 25.36 45.07 -26.73
N ILE A 254 25.09 43.82 -27.12
CA ILE A 254 25.45 43.29 -28.43
C ILE A 254 24.19 42.75 -29.09
N ARG A 255 23.94 43.15 -30.34
CA ARG A 255 22.81 42.69 -31.15
C ARG A 255 23.26 42.20 -32.53
N CYS A 256 22.81 41.02 -32.96
CA CYS A 256 22.87 40.58 -34.35
C CYS A 256 21.50 40.05 -34.81
N PRO A 257 20.71 40.82 -35.59
CA PRO A 257 19.33 40.45 -35.92
C PRO A 257 19.19 39.50 -37.12
N LYS A 258 20.29 38.99 -37.69
CA LYS A 258 20.31 38.07 -38.85
C LYS A 258 21.36 36.95 -38.76
N CYS A 259 21.98 36.72 -37.60
CA CYS A 259 23.02 35.70 -37.44
C CYS A 259 22.45 34.28 -37.53
N LYS A 260 22.83 33.50 -38.56
CA LYS A 260 22.40 32.08 -38.69
C LYS A 260 23.17 31.17 -37.73
N TYR A 261 24.46 31.44 -37.57
CA TYR A 261 25.36 30.71 -36.69
C TYR A 261 26.00 31.66 -35.68
N VAL A 262 26.09 31.23 -34.42
CA VAL A 262 26.72 32.01 -33.34
C VAL A 262 27.76 31.15 -32.63
N THR A 263 28.90 31.74 -32.29
CA THR A 263 29.94 31.05 -31.50
C THR A 263 30.50 31.98 -30.45
N LEU A 264 30.36 31.64 -29.17
CA LEU A 264 30.88 32.41 -28.05
C LEU A 264 31.94 31.57 -27.35
N VAL A 265 33.20 32.00 -27.35
CA VAL A 265 34.33 31.27 -26.74
C VAL A 265 35.08 32.19 -25.78
N ASN A 266 35.16 31.80 -24.49
CA ASN A 266 35.85 32.59 -23.46
C ASN A 266 35.34 34.05 -23.40
N VAL A 267 34.03 34.20 -23.30
CA VAL A 267 33.35 35.51 -23.23
C VAL A 267 32.96 35.80 -21.78
N THR A 268 33.16 37.02 -21.31
CA THR A 268 32.75 37.49 -19.97
C THR A 268 31.78 38.65 -20.08
N VAL A 269 30.68 38.60 -19.34
CA VAL A 269 29.66 39.64 -19.22
C VAL A 269 29.40 39.82 -17.73
N ARG A 270 29.77 40.93 -17.10
CA ARG A 270 29.63 41.03 -15.64
C ARG A 270 29.35 42.40 -15.05
N ASP A 271 28.74 42.37 -13.87
CA ASP A 271 28.50 43.53 -13.00
C ASP A 271 27.67 44.63 -13.67
N LEU A 272 26.77 44.24 -14.58
CA LEU A 272 25.92 45.13 -15.36
C LEU A 272 24.65 45.53 -14.59
N GLN A 273 24.23 46.79 -14.72
CA GLN A 273 23.10 47.33 -13.95
C GLN A 273 22.08 48.04 -14.84
N GLY A 274 20.89 47.45 -14.95
CA GLY A 274 19.70 48.08 -15.51
C GLY A 274 19.02 49.03 -14.54
N LYS A 275 18.18 49.92 -15.07
CA LYS A 275 17.53 50.96 -14.28
C LYS A 275 16.27 50.41 -13.61
N ASN A 276 16.33 50.19 -12.30
CA ASN A 276 15.17 49.81 -11.48
C ASN A 276 14.09 50.92 -11.56
N LEU A 277 13.12 50.76 -12.45
CA LEU A 277 11.93 51.61 -12.49
C LEU A 277 11.05 51.31 -11.28
N LEU A 278 11.04 52.21 -10.30
CA LEU A 278 10.16 52.15 -9.12
C LEU A 278 8.73 52.65 -9.43
N GLY A 279 8.21 52.33 -10.62
CA GLY A 279 6.91 52.78 -11.09
C GLY A 279 6.32 51.81 -12.10
N ASP A 280 5.02 51.54 -11.97
CA ASP A 280 4.31 50.48 -12.69
C ASP A 280 3.91 50.90 -14.11
N SER A 281 4.81 51.60 -14.81
CA SER A 281 4.58 52.05 -16.19
C SER A 281 4.76 50.88 -17.16
N ASP A 282 3.69 50.57 -17.90
CA ASP A 282 3.73 49.59 -18.99
C ASP A 282 4.34 50.12 -20.30
N ASP A 283 4.96 51.30 -20.26
CA ASP A 283 5.78 51.80 -21.36
C ASP A 283 7.15 51.09 -21.42
N CYS A 284 7.25 50.13 -22.34
CA CYS A 284 8.45 49.37 -22.64
C CYS A 284 9.66 50.25 -23.02
N ARG A 285 9.44 51.47 -23.54
CA ARG A 285 10.49 52.42 -23.96
C ARG A 285 11.36 52.95 -22.82
N ASN A 286 11.04 52.61 -21.57
CA ASN A 286 11.80 53.01 -20.39
C ASN A 286 12.45 51.82 -19.65
N ARG A 287 12.41 50.60 -20.20
CA ARG A 287 13.01 49.40 -19.56
C ARG A 287 14.30 48.96 -20.23
N THR A 288 15.28 48.51 -19.44
CA THR A 288 16.62 48.13 -19.93
C THR A 288 16.75 46.61 -20.10
N VAL A 289 17.13 46.15 -21.30
CA VAL A 289 17.13 44.73 -21.69
C VAL A 289 18.48 44.03 -21.45
N GLY A 290 18.52 42.71 -21.66
CA GLY A 290 19.70 41.87 -21.46
C GLY A 290 20.87 42.10 -22.42
N ALA A 291 22.01 41.47 -22.10
CA ALA A 291 23.30 41.83 -22.68
C ALA A 291 23.51 41.43 -24.16
N LEU A 292 23.25 40.17 -24.54
CA LEU A 292 23.59 39.63 -25.86
C LEU A 292 22.35 39.06 -26.58
N TYR A 293 21.99 39.64 -27.72
CA TYR A 293 20.85 39.22 -28.54
C TYR A 293 21.30 38.77 -29.93
N PHE A 294 20.84 37.60 -30.34
CA PHE A 294 21.03 37.06 -31.68
C PHE A 294 19.67 36.60 -32.22
N SER A 295 19.32 36.93 -33.45
CA SER A 295 18.15 36.34 -34.13
C SER A 295 18.46 35.96 -35.57
N GLY A 296 17.68 35.05 -36.13
CA GLY A 296 18.03 34.28 -37.33
C GLY A 296 18.67 32.92 -37.03
N VAL A 297 18.82 32.56 -35.74
CA VAL A 297 19.77 31.54 -35.30
C VAL A 297 19.28 30.12 -35.58
N ARG A 298 20.12 29.35 -36.28
CA ARG A 298 19.95 27.93 -36.62
C ARG A 298 20.93 27.03 -35.87
N SER A 299 22.04 27.57 -35.37
CA SER A 299 22.88 26.86 -34.40
C SER A 299 23.72 27.84 -33.60
N ALA A 300 23.98 27.52 -32.33
CA ALA A 300 24.98 28.23 -31.54
C ALA A 300 25.84 27.31 -30.68
N ILE A 301 27.12 27.66 -30.58
CA ILE A 301 28.09 27.06 -29.65
C ILE A 301 28.48 28.13 -28.64
N VAL A 302 28.27 27.86 -27.36
CA VAL A 302 28.63 28.73 -26.24
C VAL A 302 29.55 27.93 -25.33
N ASP A 303 30.81 28.33 -25.26
CA ASP A 303 31.83 27.62 -24.48
C ASP A 303 32.63 28.59 -23.61
N HIS A 304 32.75 28.28 -22.32
CA HIS A 304 33.39 29.15 -21.32
C HIS A 304 32.81 30.59 -21.27
N LEU A 305 31.50 30.76 -21.49
CA LEU A 305 30.81 32.04 -21.26
C LEU A 305 30.58 32.25 -19.75
N THR A 306 31.04 33.38 -19.22
CA THR A 306 30.83 33.79 -17.82
C THR A 306 29.91 35.02 -17.79
N CYS A 307 28.64 34.86 -17.40
CA CYS A 307 27.67 35.94 -17.24
C CYS A 307 27.20 36.12 -15.78
N VAL A 308 27.70 37.16 -15.09
CA VAL A 308 27.61 37.25 -13.62
C VAL A 308 27.17 38.62 -13.12
N ASN A 309 26.30 38.67 -12.11
CA ASN A 309 25.81 39.91 -11.49
C ASN A 309 25.11 40.88 -12.48
N VAL A 310 24.48 40.39 -13.55
CA VAL A 310 23.64 41.21 -14.43
C VAL A 310 22.30 41.46 -13.72
N LYS A 311 22.11 42.69 -13.23
CA LYS A 311 20.96 43.09 -12.39
C LYS A 311 20.06 44.11 -13.10
N GLY A 312 18.78 44.14 -12.71
CA GLY A 312 17.81 45.10 -13.25
C GLY A 312 17.45 44.91 -14.74
N ALA A 313 17.70 43.72 -15.30
CA ALA A 313 17.42 43.44 -16.71
C ALA A 313 15.93 43.15 -16.94
N THR A 314 15.42 43.54 -18.10
CA THR A 314 14.05 43.28 -18.58
C THR A 314 14.10 42.22 -19.68
N ASP A 315 13.08 41.36 -19.70
CA ASP A 315 12.92 40.18 -20.57
C ASP A 315 13.98 39.08 -20.42
N PHE A 316 15.27 39.39 -20.45
CA PHE A 316 16.36 38.42 -20.28
C PHE A 316 17.60 39.07 -19.65
N ALA A 317 18.53 38.28 -19.12
CA ALA A 317 19.77 38.81 -18.54
C ALA A 317 20.98 38.73 -19.50
N CYS A 318 21.31 37.54 -20.00
CA CYS A 318 22.61 37.29 -20.66
C CYS A 318 22.50 37.00 -22.16
N LEU A 319 21.72 35.99 -22.54
CA LEU A 319 21.62 35.50 -23.92
C LEU A 319 20.17 35.47 -24.39
N TRP A 320 19.93 35.91 -25.63
CA TRP A 320 18.69 35.70 -26.37
C TRP A 320 19.00 35.11 -27.74
N PHE A 321 18.34 34.01 -28.08
CA PHE A 321 18.40 33.32 -29.38
C PHE A 321 17.01 33.33 -30.03
N GLY A 322 16.79 34.27 -30.94
CA GLY A 322 15.63 34.31 -31.82
C GLY A 322 15.75 33.29 -32.94
N LEU A 323 15.03 32.19 -32.82
CA LEU A 323 14.92 31.11 -33.80
C LEU A 323 14.03 31.56 -34.96
N THR A 324 14.44 31.23 -36.19
CA THR A 324 13.65 31.47 -37.41
C THR A 324 13.20 30.16 -38.04
N SER A 325 12.02 30.17 -38.64
CA SER A 325 11.53 29.03 -39.42
C SER A 325 12.33 28.89 -40.72
N THR A 326 12.45 27.66 -41.24
CA THR A 326 13.13 27.37 -42.49
C THR A 326 12.25 27.68 -43.70
N ASP A 327 11.87 28.95 -43.87
CA ASP A 327 11.15 29.58 -45.01
C ASP A 327 10.25 28.65 -45.86
N VAL A 328 9.23 28.05 -45.23
CA VAL A 328 8.23 27.20 -45.89
C VAL A 328 7.23 28.00 -46.76
N LYS A 329 7.50 29.28 -47.02
CA LYS A 329 6.57 30.28 -47.60
C LYS A 329 6.14 30.00 -49.06
N ASN A 330 6.73 29.02 -49.74
CA ASN A 330 6.48 28.71 -51.15
C ASN A 330 5.87 27.32 -51.42
N GLY A 331 5.11 26.76 -50.46
CA GLY A 331 4.15 25.67 -50.71
C GLY A 331 4.70 24.38 -51.31
N SER A 332 6.01 24.18 -51.23
CA SER A 332 6.76 23.05 -51.75
C SER A 332 7.39 22.33 -50.57
N GLU A 333 7.41 20.99 -50.61
CA GLU A 333 7.98 20.17 -49.55
C GLU A 333 9.48 20.49 -49.42
N ALA A 334 9.82 21.28 -48.40
CA ALA A 334 11.20 21.56 -48.03
C ALA A 334 11.81 20.26 -47.50
N LYS A 335 12.47 19.50 -48.39
CA LYS A 335 13.22 18.29 -48.04
C LYS A 335 14.25 18.65 -46.97
N ASP A 336 14.05 18.08 -45.79
CA ASP A 336 14.80 18.35 -44.56
C ASP A 336 14.91 19.85 -44.21
N PRO A 337 13.93 20.41 -43.46
CA PRO A 337 14.18 21.63 -42.69
C PRO A 337 15.34 21.34 -41.73
N LYS A 338 16.56 21.77 -42.09
CA LYS A 338 17.79 21.49 -41.32
C LYS A 338 17.58 21.87 -39.86
N ALA A 339 17.50 20.85 -39.00
CA ALA A 339 17.16 21.00 -37.60
C ALA A 339 18.28 21.72 -36.84
N ALA A 340 17.91 22.46 -35.79
CA ALA A 340 18.78 23.43 -35.17
C ALA A 340 19.54 22.88 -33.96
N PHE A 341 20.87 23.04 -33.92
CA PHE A 341 21.76 22.48 -32.89
C PHE A 341 22.29 23.58 -31.96
N PHE A 342 22.09 23.44 -30.65
CA PHE A 342 22.61 24.39 -29.66
C PHE A 342 23.42 23.70 -28.57
N ARG A 343 24.57 24.27 -28.19
CA ARG A 343 25.43 23.72 -27.14
C ARG A 343 25.96 24.81 -26.21
N ILE A 344 25.79 24.62 -24.91
CA ILE A 344 26.27 25.51 -23.84
C ILE A 344 27.19 24.70 -22.90
N SER A 345 28.49 24.72 -23.18
CA SER A 345 29.50 24.00 -22.40
C SER A 345 30.35 24.90 -21.48
N ASN A 346 30.79 24.35 -20.35
CA ASN A 346 31.77 24.93 -19.43
C ASN A 346 31.47 26.37 -18.98
N SER A 347 30.20 26.80 -19.01
CA SER A 347 29.78 28.19 -18.85
C SER A 347 29.21 28.46 -17.46
N ALA A 348 29.14 29.72 -17.05
CA ALA A 348 28.68 30.14 -15.72
C ALA A 348 27.73 31.34 -15.80
N PHE A 349 26.48 31.15 -15.38
CA PHE A 349 25.45 32.19 -15.28
C PHE A 349 25.10 32.36 -13.80
N MET A 350 25.53 33.44 -13.15
CA MET A 350 25.49 33.52 -11.68
C MET A 350 24.96 34.85 -11.14
N ASN A 351 24.08 34.79 -10.15
CA ASN A 351 23.55 35.95 -9.43
C ASN A 351 22.91 37.02 -10.34
N ASN A 352 22.35 36.64 -11.48
CA ASN A 352 21.64 37.59 -12.36
C ASN A 352 20.26 37.94 -11.77
N SER A 353 19.56 38.95 -12.30
CA SER A 353 18.14 39.20 -11.95
C SER A 353 17.34 39.78 -13.10
N ILE A 354 16.15 39.24 -13.29
CA ILE A 354 15.21 39.56 -14.38
C ILE A 354 13.96 40.21 -13.77
N THR A 355 13.48 41.28 -14.39
CA THR A 355 12.41 42.15 -13.85
C THR A 355 11.08 41.96 -14.59
N LYS A 356 10.19 42.96 -14.58
CA LYS A 356 8.93 42.98 -15.35
C LYS A 356 9.26 42.83 -16.84
N GLY A 357 8.50 42.00 -17.56
CA GLY A 357 8.72 41.69 -18.99
C GLY A 357 7.76 42.38 -19.94
N GLY A 358 7.93 42.09 -21.24
CA GLY A 358 7.06 42.49 -22.35
C GLY A 358 7.60 43.59 -23.26
N CYS A 359 8.92 43.72 -23.41
CA CYS A 359 9.52 44.85 -24.13
C CYS A 359 10.16 44.49 -25.47
N ILE A 360 10.60 43.23 -25.67
CA ILE A 360 11.38 42.85 -26.85
C ILE A 360 10.54 42.58 -28.11
N GLU A 361 9.31 42.04 -28.01
CA GLU A 361 8.37 41.89 -29.15
C GLU A 361 6.92 41.57 -28.69
N ASP A 362 5.96 42.23 -29.36
CA ASP A 362 4.48 42.11 -29.40
C ASP A 362 3.67 41.42 -28.28
N GLU A 363 2.77 42.21 -27.66
CA GLU A 363 1.51 41.95 -26.90
C GLU A 363 1.35 40.72 -25.95
N TYR A 364 1.85 39.54 -26.27
CA TYR A 364 1.50 38.28 -25.56
C TYR A 364 2.31 38.01 -24.28
N ALA A 365 3.24 38.88 -23.91
CA ALA A 365 3.87 38.92 -22.58
C ALA A 365 2.92 39.47 -21.48
N SER A 366 1.62 39.25 -21.62
CA SER A 366 0.51 39.91 -20.90
C SER A 366 0.48 39.71 -19.39
N ASN A 367 1.25 38.76 -18.86
CA ASN A 367 1.44 38.54 -17.42
C ASN A 367 2.58 39.39 -16.82
N GLY A 368 3.34 40.14 -17.64
CA GLY A 368 4.35 41.08 -17.18
C GLY A 368 5.61 40.46 -16.56
N PHE A 369 5.91 39.20 -16.80
CA PHE A 369 7.16 38.56 -16.34
C PHE A 369 8.18 38.47 -17.48
N GLY A 370 9.47 38.69 -17.18
CA GLY A 370 10.54 38.32 -18.10
C GLY A 370 10.68 36.79 -18.23
N LEU A 371 11.63 36.35 -19.04
CA LEU A 371 11.93 34.95 -19.31
C LEU A 371 13.12 34.48 -18.46
N GLY A 372 14.27 34.17 -19.07
CA GLY A 372 15.43 33.54 -18.40
C GLY A 372 16.75 34.30 -18.55
N SER A 373 17.79 33.80 -17.87
CA SER A 373 19.16 34.30 -18.08
C SER A 373 19.66 33.95 -19.49
N VAL A 374 19.21 32.82 -20.03
CA VAL A 374 19.35 32.40 -21.42
C VAL A 374 17.96 32.12 -21.98
N VAL A 375 17.64 32.67 -23.14
CA VAL A 375 16.33 32.52 -23.80
C VAL A 375 16.47 31.96 -25.21
N PHE A 376 15.64 30.98 -25.54
CA PHE A 376 15.34 30.54 -26.91
C PHE A 376 13.91 30.97 -27.25
N TYR A 377 13.74 31.75 -28.32
CA TYR A 377 12.46 32.35 -28.71
C TYR A 377 12.12 32.01 -30.16
N ALA A 378 11.01 31.31 -30.40
CA ALA A 378 10.53 31.01 -31.76
C ALA A 378 9.51 32.05 -32.23
N LYS A 379 9.94 32.91 -33.17
CA LYS A 379 9.08 33.95 -33.76
C LYS A 379 8.20 33.47 -34.90
N ASP A 380 8.65 32.44 -35.63
CA ASP A 380 7.95 31.88 -36.78
C ASP A 380 7.40 30.48 -36.48
N VAL A 381 6.30 30.12 -37.14
CA VAL A 381 5.73 28.76 -37.12
C VAL A 381 6.71 27.75 -37.77
N GLY A 382 6.98 26.64 -37.10
CA GLY A 382 7.75 25.52 -37.65
C GLY A 382 9.26 25.60 -37.41
N ALA A 383 9.71 26.28 -36.35
CA ALA A 383 11.08 26.15 -35.88
C ALA A 383 11.30 24.77 -35.24
N ASN A 384 12.42 24.11 -35.54
CA ASN A 384 12.76 22.79 -34.98
C ASN A 384 14.18 22.76 -34.40
N LEU A 385 14.31 22.38 -33.13
CA LEU A 385 15.56 22.17 -32.41
C LEU A 385 15.91 20.67 -32.40
N GLU A 386 16.94 20.27 -33.14
CA GLU A 386 17.45 18.89 -33.12
C GLU A 386 17.97 18.53 -31.72
N SER A 387 18.75 19.43 -31.14
CA SER A 387 19.16 19.28 -29.74
C SER A 387 19.62 20.58 -29.11
N VAL A 388 19.38 20.67 -27.79
CA VAL A 388 20.04 21.62 -26.91
C VAL A 388 20.85 20.85 -25.87
N GLU A 389 22.18 20.97 -25.94
CA GLU A 389 23.12 20.37 -24.99
C GLU A 389 23.59 21.41 -23.97
N VAL A 390 23.52 21.08 -22.69
CA VAL A 390 24.17 21.83 -21.61
C VAL A 390 25.14 20.89 -20.89
N PHE A 391 26.42 21.24 -20.86
CA PHE A 391 27.50 20.35 -20.41
C PHE A 391 28.49 21.07 -19.49
N GLY A 392 28.63 20.62 -18.24
CA GLY A 392 29.55 21.24 -17.27
C GLY A 392 29.26 22.72 -16.98
N THR A 393 28.01 23.16 -17.16
CA THR A 393 27.60 24.56 -17.07
C THR A 393 26.89 24.82 -15.73
N THR A 394 27.21 25.93 -15.08
CA THR A 394 26.59 26.39 -13.83
C THR A 394 25.57 27.49 -14.12
N MET A 395 24.37 27.37 -13.55
CA MET A 395 23.33 28.41 -13.52
C MET A 395 22.86 28.56 -12.07
N TYR A 396 23.25 29.63 -11.39
CA TYR A 396 23.15 29.75 -9.93
C TYR A 396 22.57 31.10 -9.46
N GLY A 397 21.64 31.05 -8.50
CA GLY A 397 21.21 32.23 -7.76
C GLY A 397 20.53 33.32 -8.62
N ILE A 398 19.93 32.92 -9.74
CA ILE A 398 19.25 33.85 -10.66
C ILE A 398 17.82 34.09 -10.14
N ASP A 399 17.39 35.34 -10.06
CA ASP A 399 16.07 35.71 -9.50
C ASP A 399 15.18 36.45 -10.51
N GLY A 400 13.90 36.09 -10.57
CA GLY A 400 12.86 36.66 -11.41
C GLY A 400 12.59 35.88 -12.71
N GLY A 401 11.59 36.34 -13.47
CA GLY A 401 11.20 35.79 -14.77
C GLY A 401 10.47 34.43 -14.74
N LEU A 402 10.51 33.73 -15.88
CA LEU A 402 9.92 32.43 -16.19
C LEU A 402 11.03 31.53 -16.74
N GLY A 403 11.44 30.48 -16.02
CA GLY A 403 12.65 29.75 -16.38
C GLY A 403 13.88 30.58 -16.09
N SER A 404 14.03 31.03 -14.83
CA SER A 404 14.98 32.08 -14.45
C SER A 404 16.41 31.79 -14.90
N ALA A 405 16.82 30.52 -14.95
CA ALA A 405 18.07 30.09 -15.57
C ALA A 405 17.96 29.97 -17.10
N LEU A 406 16.99 29.19 -17.58
CA LEU A 406 16.81 28.85 -18.99
C LEU A 406 15.34 28.86 -19.42
N ALA A 407 15.02 29.60 -20.48
CA ALA A 407 13.66 29.70 -21.02
C ALA A 407 13.59 29.31 -22.49
N PHE A 408 12.59 28.51 -22.85
CA PHE A 408 12.18 28.21 -24.22
C PHE A 408 10.75 28.69 -24.40
N TYR A 409 10.51 29.56 -25.37
CA TYR A 409 9.21 30.19 -25.58
C TYR A 409 8.83 30.23 -27.06
N ALA A 410 7.59 29.82 -27.34
CA ALA A 410 6.87 30.14 -28.55
C ALA A 410 5.49 30.74 -28.17
N PRO A 411 4.98 31.76 -28.87
CA PRO A 411 3.57 32.15 -28.83
C PRO A 411 2.61 31.01 -29.18
N GLU A 412 1.33 31.14 -28.83
CA GLU A 412 0.29 30.10 -29.06
C GLU A 412 0.13 29.68 -30.53
N GLU A 413 0.30 30.61 -31.47
CA GLU A 413 0.25 30.31 -32.91
C GLU A 413 1.54 29.64 -33.44
N ASN A 414 2.64 29.70 -32.67
CA ASN A 414 3.96 29.27 -33.11
C ASN A 414 4.33 27.87 -32.62
N GLN A 415 4.56 27.00 -33.59
CA GLN A 415 5.09 25.66 -33.35
C GLN A 415 6.62 25.67 -33.28
N LEU A 416 7.15 25.50 -32.07
CA LEU A 416 8.54 25.10 -31.81
C LEU A 416 8.56 23.61 -31.43
N HIS A 417 9.31 22.81 -32.16
CA HIS A 417 9.60 21.40 -31.85
C HIS A 417 11.03 21.25 -31.30
N MET A 418 11.24 20.22 -30.48
CA MET A 418 12.52 19.94 -29.84
C MET A 418 12.72 18.44 -29.70
N ASP A 419 13.67 17.86 -30.44
CA ASP A 419 13.94 16.43 -30.38
C ASP A 419 14.64 16.05 -29.06
N VAL A 420 15.71 16.77 -28.66
CA VAL A 420 16.46 16.46 -27.43
C VAL A 420 16.84 17.71 -26.62
N PHE A 421 16.64 17.67 -25.30
CA PHE A 421 17.25 18.58 -24.33
C PHE A 421 18.05 17.77 -23.31
N ASN A 422 19.36 18.04 -23.21
CA ASN A 422 20.31 17.22 -22.46
C ASN A 422 21.13 18.08 -21.47
N ILE A 423 21.01 17.82 -20.17
CA ILE A 423 21.77 18.46 -19.08
C ILE A 423 22.77 17.45 -18.53
N SER A 424 24.06 17.72 -18.66
CA SER A 424 25.14 16.73 -18.54
C SER A 424 26.46 17.31 -18.01
N GLY A 425 27.50 16.50 -17.86
CA GLY A 425 28.85 16.93 -17.50
C GLY A 425 29.01 17.52 -16.09
N ASN A 426 28.19 17.13 -15.12
CA ASN A 426 28.05 17.77 -13.79
C ASN A 426 27.52 19.21 -13.85
N SER A 427 26.60 19.51 -14.77
CA SER A 427 25.94 20.83 -14.82
C SER A 427 25.16 21.11 -13.53
N ASN A 428 25.12 22.38 -13.10
CA ASN A 428 24.66 22.79 -11.77
C ASN A 428 23.67 23.95 -11.88
N PHE A 429 22.37 23.64 -11.89
CA PHE A 429 21.26 24.59 -11.97
C PHE A 429 20.63 24.72 -10.56
N THR A 430 21.18 25.55 -9.68
CA THR A 430 20.76 25.58 -8.27
C THR A 430 20.46 26.95 -7.69
N HIS A 431 19.54 27.00 -6.72
CA HIS A 431 19.11 28.23 -6.04
C HIS A 431 18.51 29.32 -6.97
N ASN A 432 18.01 28.93 -8.13
CA ASN A 432 17.36 29.84 -9.07
C ASN A 432 15.87 29.99 -8.72
N LYS A 433 15.33 31.19 -8.88
CA LYS A 433 14.00 31.57 -8.40
C LYS A 433 13.23 32.30 -9.50
N ALA A 434 12.31 31.60 -10.16
CA ALA A 434 11.36 32.23 -11.06
C ALA A 434 10.34 33.08 -10.28
N ALA A 435 9.89 34.16 -10.90
CA ALA A 435 8.79 34.98 -10.38
C ALA A 435 7.45 34.24 -10.44
N ARG A 436 7.30 33.32 -11.41
CA ARG A 436 6.14 32.45 -11.57
C ARG A 436 6.56 31.01 -11.90
N HIS A 437 6.42 30.55 -13.13
CA HIS A 437 6.65 29.14 -13.50
C HIS A 437 8.12 28.81 -13.81
N GLY A 438 8.50 27.53 -13.60
CA GLY A 438 9.80 26.99 -14.02
C GLY A 438 10.96 27.59 -13.22
N GLY A 439 11.15 27.17 -11.96
CA GLY A 439 12.09 27.82 -11.04
C GLY A 439 13.53 27.89 -11.61
N ALA A 440 13.99 26.84 -12.26
CA ALA A 440 15.19 26.87 -13.10
C ALA A 440 14.84 26.99 -14.60
N VAL A 441 13.97 26.11 -15.11
CA VAL A 441 13.71 25.96 -16.54
C VAL A 441 12.22 26.07 -16.88
N PHE A 442 11.90 26.82 -17.92
CA PHE A 442 10.55 26.99 -18.45
C PHE A 442 10.54 26.64 -19.94
N ILE A 443 9.64 25.73 -20.34
CA ILE A 443 9.46 25.28 -21.72
C ILE A 443 7.98 25.48 -22.08
N ASN A 444 7.65 26.60 -22.73
CA ASN A 444 6.33 26.85 -23.27
C ASN A 444 6.36 26.80 -24.80
N VAL A 445 6.06 25.62 -25.35
CA VAL A 445 6.02 25.36 -26.80
C VAL A 445 4.86 24.40 -27.11
N TYR A 446 4.21 24.56 -28.26
CA TYR A 446 2.90 23.93 -28.51
C TYR A 446 2.94 22.62 -29.32
N THR A 447 4.11 21.96 -29.44
CA THR A 447 4.23 20.68 -30.17
C THR A 447 4.59 19.49 -29.25
N SER A 448 5.87 19.14 -29.15
CA SER A 448 6.36 18.00 -28.37
C SER A 448 7.86 18.15 -28.08
N LEU A 449 8.31 17.50 -27.00
CA LEU A 449 9.71 17.32 -26.62
C LEU A 449 10.06 15.83 -26.68
N GLY A 450 10.96 15.42 -27.58
CA GLY A 450 11.30 14.00 -27.77
C GLY A 450 11.97 13.38 -26.53
N ARG A 451 13.00 14.04 -25.99
CA ARG A 451 13.69 13.62 -24.78
C ARG A 451 14.16 14.79 -23.92
N LEU A 452 13.87 14.73 -22.62
CA LEU A 452 14.60 15.45 -21.58
C LEU A 452 15.53 14.47 -20.85
N HIS A 453 16.84 14.72 -20.87
CA HIS A 453 17.84 13.89 -20.23
C HIS A 453 18.66 14.70 -19.22
N VAL A 454 18.75 14.22 -17.99
CA VAL A 454 19.59 14.77 -16.91
C VAL A 454 20.56 13.69 -16.48
N THR A 455 21.85 13.90 -16.72
CA THR A 455 22.86 12.82 -16.62
C THR A 455 24.20 13.29 -16.07
N GLN A 456 25.11 12.33 -15.85
CA GLN A 456 26.50 12.57 -15.44
C GLN A 456 26.60 13.45 -14.19
N SER A 457 25.89 13.06 -13.13
CA SER A 457 25.88 13.71 -11.82
C SER A 457 25.52 15.21 -11.84
N SER A 458 24.72 15.62 -12.82
CA SER A 458 24.18 16.97 -12.91
C SER A 458 23.11 17.22 -11.84
N ARG A 459 22.90 18.48 -11.48
CA ARG A 459 22.05 18.92 -10.37
C ARG A 459 21.09 20.01 -10.81
N ILE A 460 19.82 19.83 -10.54
CA ILE A 460 18.78 20.87 -10.65
C ILE A 460 18.07 20.94 -9.29
N ASP A 461 18.76 21.52 -8.29
CA ASP A 461 18.37 21.46 -6.87
C ASP A 461 18.06 22.85 -6.25
N ASN A 462 17.20 22.90 -5.24
CA ASN A 462 16.87 24.11 -4.47
C ASN A 462 16.29 25.28 -5.30
N ASN A 463 15.70 25.02 -6.46
CA ASN A 463 15.07 26.05 -7.29
C ASN A 463 13.62 26.32 -6.87
N THR A 464 13.11 27.52 -7.13
CA THR A 464 11.79 27.98 -6.64
C THR A 464 10.95 28.61 -7.75
N ALA A 465 9.72 28.13 -7.92
CA ALA A 465 8.67 28.76 -8.71
C ALA A 465 7.73 29.55 -7.77
N SER A 466 7.83 30.88 -7.78
CA SER A 466 7.15 31.80 -6.83
C SER A 466 5.72 32.15 -7.26
N GLY A 467 4.98 32.92 -6.43
CA GLY A 467 3.67 33.46 -6.82
C GLY A 467 2.58 32.38 -6.93
N ASP A 468 1.95 32.26 -8.10
CA ASP A 468 1.12 31.12 -8.52
C ASP A 468 1.92 30.13 -9.39
N GLY A 469 3.21 29.98 -9.06
CA GLY A 469 4.20 29.23 -9.83
C GLY A 469 4.02 27.71 -9.82
N ASN A 470 4.20 27.12 -11.00
CA ASN A 470 4.20 25.68 -11.23
C ASN A 470 5.60 25.25 -11.70
N GLY A 471 6.03 24.03 -11.37
CA GLY A 471 7.31 23.49 -11.83
C GLY A 471 8.51 24.11 -11.11
N GLY A 472 8.79 23.67 -9.88
CA GLY A 472 9.83 24.29 -9.03
C GLY A 472 11.24 24.15 -9.58
N ALA A 473 11.52 23.10 -10.35
CA ALA A 473 12.69 23.02 -11.24
C ALA A 473 12.28 23.29 -12.70
N PHE A 474 11.32 22.53 -13.22
CA PHE A 474 10.90 22.53 -14.63
C PHE A 474 9.39 22.75 -14.77
N TYR A 475 9.02 23.74 -15.58
CA TYR A 475 7.68 23.83 -16.19
C TYR A 475 7.77 23.42 -17.66
N ILE A 476 6.93 22.48 -18.09
CA ILE A 476 6.92 21.98 -19.47
C ILE A 476 5.48 21.89 -19.98
N ALA A 477 5.12 22.78 -20.90
CA ALA A 477 3.85 22.77 -21.62
C ALA A 477 3.68 21.58 -22.60
N PRO A 478 4.63 21.28 -23.51
CA PRO A 478 4.43 20.25 -24.54
C PRO A 478 4.33 18.83 -23.98
N LEU A 479 3.74 17.93 -24.77
CA LEU A 479 3.86 16.49 -24.56
C LEU A 479 5.33 16.06 -24.63
N ILE A 480 5.80 15.33 -23.62
CA ILE A 480 7.15 14.74 -23.61
C ILE A 480 7.08 13.26 -23.99
N ASP A 481 7.97 12.79 -24.87
CA ASP A 481 8.09 11.36 -25.15
C ASP A 481 8.92 10.62 -24.09
N SER A 482 10.08 11.16 -23.68
CA SER A 482 10.90 10.55 -22.61
C SER A 482 11.51 11.56 -21.64
N LEU A 483 11.49 11.24 -20.34
CA LEU A 483 12.25 11.91 -19.27
C LEU A 483 13.18 10.91 -18.59
N GLU A 484 14.49 11.12 -18.71
CA GLU A 484 15.52 10.25 -18.19
C GLU A 484 16.42 11.02 -17.21
N ILE A 485 16.47 10.60 -15.94
CA ILE A 485 17.32 11.19 -14.89
C ILE A 485 18.28 10.11 -14.38
N GLU A 486 19.54 10.12 -14.80
CA GLU A 486 20.48 9.03 -14.54
C GLU A 486 21.91 9.46 -14.16
N GLY A 487 22.77 8.49 -13.81
CA GLY A 487 24.18 8.73 -13.53
C GLY A 487 24.43 9.51 -12.23
N ALA A 488 23.73 9.16 -11.16
CA ALA A 488 23.74 9.84 -9.87
C ALA A 488 23.43 11.35 -9.96
N SER A 489 22.51 11.73 -10.85
CA SER A 489 22.03 13.11 -10.99
C SER A 489 20.92 13.42 -9.99
N SER A 490 20.70 14.70 -9.70
CA SER A 490 19.72 15.17 -8.71
C SER A 490 18.76 16.21 -9.27
N VAL A 491 17.48 16.08 -8.92
CA VAL A 491 16.46 17.11 -9.06
C VAL A 491 15.70 17.21 -7.73
N SER A 492 16.33 17.82 -6.73
CA SER A 492 15.94 17.70 -5.31
C SER A 492 15.76 19.06 -4.60
N ALA A 493 14.95 19.07 -3.54
CA ALA A 493 14.67 20.26 -2.72
C ALA A 493 14.08 21.48 -3.48
N ASN A 494 13.52 21.28 -4.67
CA ASN A 494 12.87 22.33 -5.44
C ASN A 494 11.45 22.61 -4.91
N SER A 495 10.96 23.85 -5.08
CA SER A 495 9.66 24.27 -4.55
C SER A 495 8.79 24.96 -5.60
N ALA A 496 7.53 24.54 -5.73
CA ALA A 496 6.51 25.21 -6.55
C ALA A 496 5.38 25.75 -5.68
N ALA A 497 5.04 27.03 -5.83
CA ALA A 497 3.97 27.68 -5.08
C ALA A 497 2.55 27.14 -5.38
N LEU A 498 2.38 26.40 -6.49
CA LEU A 498 1.22 25.57 -6.78
C LEU A 498 1.61 24.09 -6.94
N SER A 499 1.80 23.59 -8.16
CA SER A 499 1.94 22.16 -8.46
C SER A 499 3.27 21.79 -9.12
N GLY A 500 3.71 20.55 -8.92
CA GLY A 500 4.93 20.01 -9.52
C GLY A 500 6.20 20.59 -8.89
N GLY A 501 6.51 20.19 -7.66
CA GLY A 501 7.63 20.76 -6.90
C GLY A 501 8.99 20.61 -7.60
N ALA A 502 9.20 19.53 -8.35
CA ALA A 502 10.27 19.44 -9.34
C ALA A 502 9.73 19.72 -10.76
N PHE A 503 8.78 18.92 -11.24
CA PHE A 503 8.28 18.94 -12.62
C PHE A 503 6.77 19.20 -12.67
N TYR A 504 6.37 20.18 -13.48
CA TYR A 504 4.99 20.37 -13.94
C TYR A 504 4.91 20.07 -15.44
N LEU A 505 4.12 19.08 -15.82
CA LEU A 505 3.95 18.61 -17.19
C LEU A 505 2.48 18.83 -17.62
N GLU A 506 2.24 19.72 -18.58
CA GLU A 506 0.87 20.22 -18.85
C GLU A 506 0.07 19.35 -19.83
N GLN A 507 0.68 18.92 -20.93
CA GLN A 507 0.06 18.02 -21.92
C GLN A 507 0.39 16.54 -21.67
N GLY A 508 1.33 16.24 -20.77
CA GLY A 508 1.64 14.90 -20.28
C GLY A 508 3.00 14.38 -20.72
N ILE A 509 3.22 13.09 -20.48
CA ILE A 509 4.47 12.39 -20.80
C ILE A 509 4.22 10.91 -21.07
N ARG A 510 4.99 10.28 -21.96
CA ARG A 510 4.90 8.83 -22.21
C ARG A 510 5.75 8.01 -21.24
N ASP A 511 7.03 8.33 -21.06
CA ASP A 511 7.94 7.51 -20.25
C ASP A 511 8.83 8.32 -19.29
N ILE A 512 8.87 7.93 -18.01
CA ILE A 512 9.75 8.49 -16.96
C ILE A 512 10.71 7.40 -16.44
N SER A 513 12.00 7.69 -16.42
CA SER A 513 13.04 6.80 -15.89
C SER A 513 14.01 7.54 -14.96
N ILE A 514 14.10 7.12 -13.70
CA ILE A 514 14.99 7.67 -12.67
C ILE A 514 15.97 6.57 -12.26
N LEU A 515 17.19 6.59 -12.82
CA LEU A 515 18.06 5.41 -12.88
C LEU A 515 19.47 5.64 -12.29
N ARG A 516 20.19 4.55 -11.99
CA ARG A 516 21.64 4.55 -11.68
C ARG A 516 22.04 5.53 -10.56
N GLY A 517 21.40 5.43 -9.40
CA GLY A 517 21.73 6.23 -8.21
C GLY A 517 21.18 7.66 -8.21
N SER A 518 20.28 8.00 -9.14
CA SER A 518 19.70 9.34 -9.23
C SER A 518 18.65 9.63 -8.16
N CYS A 519 18.47 10.92 -7.86
CA CYS A 519 17.64 11.40 -6.77
C CYS A 519 16.62 12.45 -7.24
N VAL A 520 15.35 12.29 -6.90
CA VAL A 520 14.30 13.31 -7.05
C VAL A 520 13.58 13.42 -5.72
N SER A 521 14.22 14.07 -4.74
CA SER A 521 13.82 13.98 -3.32
C SER A 521 13.66 15.34 -2.64
N GLY A 522 12.80 15.39 -1.61
CA GLY A 522 12.57 16.59 -0.80
C GLY A 522 11.92 17.77 -1.55
N ASN A 523 11.39 17.54 -2.75
CA ASN A 523 10.71 18.58 -3.52
C ASN A 523 9.35 18.90 -2.91
N ARG A 524 8.89 20.16 -3.04
CA ARG A 524 7.69 20.68 -2.37
C ARG A 524 6.73 21.36 -3.34
N ALA A 525 5.46 20.99 -3.27
CA ALA A 525 4.35 21.70 -3.90
C ALA A 525 3.37 22.19 -2.82
N PHE A 526 2.53 23.20 -3.10
CA PHE A 526 1.46 23.63 -2.19
C PHE A 526 0.05 23.21 -2.67
N ALA A 527 -0.08 22.65 -3.87
CA ALA A 527 -1.35 22.16 -4.42
C ALA A 527 -1.32 20.65 -4.76
N ASN A 528 -0.49 20.21 -5.72
CA ASN A 528 -0.46 18.80 -6.18
C ASN A 528 0.94 18.39 -6.69
N GLY A 529 1.31 17.11 -6.55
CA GLY A 529 2.54 16.56 -7.13
C GLY A 529 3.82 17.12 -6.51
N GLY A 530 4.22 16.61 -5.33
CA GLY A 530 5.37 17.16 -4.59
C GLY A 530 6.68 17.08 -5.36
N ALA A 531 6.88 16.02 -6.17
CA ALA A 531 7.90 16.00 -7.22
C ALA A 531 7.28 16.25 -8.60
N PHE A 532 6.32 15.42 -9.02
CA PHE A 532 5.74 15.41 -10.37
C PHE A 532 4.25 15.70 -10.35
N PHE A 533 3.85 16.74 -11.08
CA PHE A 533 2.46 16.95 -11.49
C PHE A 533 2.33 16.69 -12.99
N ILE A 534 1.46 15.75 -13.36
CA ILE A 534 1.25 15.32 -14.74
C ILE A 534 -0.23 15.55 -15.08
N GLN A 535 -0.47 16.55 -15.93
CA GLN A 535 -1.73 16.86 -16.56
C GLN A 535 -1.70 16.41 -18.03
N GLY A 536 -2.87 16.35 -18.67
CA GLY A 536 -3.02 15.97 -20.07
C GLY A 536 -4.01 14.82 -20.27
N ALA A 537 -4.19 14.42 -21.53
CA ALA A 537 -4.99 13.26 -21.92
C ALA A 537 -4.13 12.15 -22.56
N ALA A 538 -2.81 12.30 -22.56
CA ALA A 538 -1.88 11.28 -23.03
C ALA A 538 -1.67 10.22 -21.93
N ASP A 539 -1.90 8.95 -22.24
CA ASP A 539 -1.59 7.84 -21.34
C ASP A 539 -0.07 7.75 -21.11
N VAL A 540 0.34 7.64 -19.84
CA VAL A 540 1.73 7.38 -19.47
C VAL A 540 1.98 5.88 -19.65
N LYS A 541 2.99 5.50 -20.42
CA LYS A 541 3.38 4.10 -20.61
C LYS A 541 4.12 3.58 -19.38
N SER A 542 5.20 4.23 -18.97
CA SER A 542 5.97 3.76 -17.83
C SER A 542 6.54 4.83 -16.91
N ILE A 543 6.59 4.50 -15.63
CA ILE A 543 7.38 5.20 -14.61
C ILE A 543 8.27 4.16 -13.95
N SER A 544 9.59 4.34 -14.07
CA SER A 544 10.61 3.36 -13.67
C SER A 544 11.67 3.98 -12.75
N ILE A 545 11.79 3.50 -11.52
CA ILE A 545 12.75 3.97 -10.52
C ILE A 545 13.74 2.82 -10.23
N GLY A 546 15.00 2.96 -10.64
CA GLY A 546 15.86 1.79 -10.93
C GLY A 546 17.36 1.89 -10.63
N GLY A 547 17.88 1.01 -9.79
CA GLY A 547 19.31 0.89 -9.50
C GLY A 547 19.78 1.89 -8.45
N ASN A 548 19.31 1.68 -7.21
CA ASN A 548 19.55 2.51 -6.03
C ASN A 548 19.13 3.98 -6.23
N SER A 549 18.05 4.22 -6.99
CA SER A 549 17.50 5.56 -7.18
C SER A 549 16.46 5.90 -6.10
N HIS A 550 16.30 7.18 -5.81
CA HIS A 550 15.47 7.65 -4.69
C HIS A 550 14.45 8.70 -5.15
N VAL A 551 13.17 8.51 -4.80
CA VAL A 551 12.12 9.52 -4.96
C VAL A 551 11.43 9.69 -3.60
N ASP A 552 12.15 10.33 -2.68
CA ASP A 552 11.86 10.27 -1.25
C ASP A 552 11.61 11.66 -0.64
N HIS A 553 10.87 11.75 0.46
CA HIS A 553 10.58 13.00 1.21
C HIS A 553 9.87 14.11 0.40
N ASN A 554 9.35 13.81 -0.80
CA ASN A 554 8.62 14.79 -1.59
C ASN A 554 7.28 15.08 -0.92
N THR A 555 6.94 16.37 -0.85
CA THR A 555 5.87 16.86 0.02
C THR A 555 4.90 17.74 -0.75
N VAL A 556 3.61 17.53 -0.52
CA VAL A 556 2.57 18.51 -0.89
C VAL A 556 2.05 19.12 0.41
N ASP A 557 2.14 20.44 0.57
CA ASP A 557 1.81 21.16 1.81
C ASP A 557 0.68 22.16 1.57
N VAL A 558 -0.56 21.72 1.81
CA VAL A 558 -1.77 22.37 1.30
C VAL A 558 -2.19 23.54 2.20
N ASN A 559 -1.48 24.66 2.04
CA ASN A 559 -1.78 25.90 2.73
C ASN A 559 -2.90 26.68 2.01
N VAL A 560 -4.10 26.60 2.61
CA VAL A 560 -5.26 27.47 2.38
C VAL A 560 -6.04 27.24 1.06
N GLU A 561 -7.36 27.08 1.24
CA GLU A 561 -8.47 27.10 0.27
C GLU A 561 -8.44 26.23 -0.99
N LEU A 562 -7.32 26.05 -1.70
CA LEU A 562 -7.23 25.29 -2.95
C LEU A 562 -7.55 23.79 -2.76
N ILE A 563 -8.21 23.18 -3.74
CA ILE A 563 -8.58 21.76 -3.70
C ILE A 563 -7.40 20.94 -4.26
N SER A 564 -6.58 20.43 -3.36
CA SER A 564 -5.58 19.39 -3.64
C SER A 564 -6.26 18.04 -3.86
N ASN A 565 -6.03 17.40 -5.00
CA ASN A 565 -6.51 16.05 -5.30
C ASN A 565 -5.45 14.98 -4.98
N GLY A 566 -4.20 15.40 -4.78
CA GLY A 566 -3.23 14.69 -3.96
C GLY A 566 -2.38 13.63 -4.66
N GLY A 567 -1.07 13.74 -4.51
CA GLY A 567 -0.06 12.78 -4.99
C GLY A 567 1.31 13.21 -4.49
N GLY A 568 1.77 12.67 -3.36
CA GLY A 568 2.85 13.28 -2.57
C GLY A 568 4.21 13.32 -3.26
N ALA A 569 4.58 12.27 -4.01
CA ALA A 569 5.63 12.37 -5.03
C ALA A 569 5.06 12.59 -6.43
N PHE A 570 4.16 11.69 -6.89
CA PHE A 570 3.58 11.74 -8.24
C PHE A 570 2.07 11.94 -8.19
N TYR A 571 1.57 12.92 -8.95
CA TYR A 571 0.14 13.10 -9.25
C TYR A 571 -0.12 13.00 -10.75
N LEU A 572 -0.86 11.97 -11.18
CA LEU A 572 -1.34 11.80 -12.55
C LEU A 572 -2.83 12.18 -12.61
N ASN A 573 -3.14 13.30 -13.26
CA ASN A 573 -4.44 13.96 -13.22
C ASN A 573 -5.43 13.37 -14.23
N GLY A 574 -6.15 12.31 -13.86
CA GLY A 574 -7.10 11.61 -14.75
C GLY A 574 -6.44 10.74 -15.84
N VAL A 575 -5.11 10.76 -15.91
CA VAL A 575 -4.24 10.00 -16.83
C VAL A 575 -4.10 8.55 -16.38
N SER A 576 -4.15 7.61 -17.33
CA SER A 576 -3.84 6.19 -17.09
C SER A 576 -2.32 5.94 -17.14
N LEU A 577 -1.87 4.91 -16.44
CA LEU A 577 -0.47 4.51 -16.38
C LEU A 577 -0.34 3.02 -16.72
N GLU A 578 0.26 2.64 -17.86
CA GLU A 578 0.40 1.20 -18.19
C GLU A 578 1.29 0.48 -17.16
N LYS A 579 2.35 1.10 -16.65
CA LYS A 579 3.30 0.43 -15.75
C LYS A 579 4.00 1.35 -14.76
N PHE A 580 3.89 1.03 -13.47
CA PHE A 580 4.72 1.61 -12.41
C PHE A 580 5.70 0.56 -11.86
N MET A 581 6.99 0.86 -11.83
CA MET A 581 8.04 -0.08 -11.40
C MET A 581 9.12 0.56 -10.53
N ILE A 582 9.35 0.01 -9.33
CA ILE A 582 10.52 0.30 -8.51
C ILE A 582 11.39 -0.96 -8.42
N PHE A 583 12.68 -0.84 -8.76
CA PHE A 583 13.56 -2.00 -8.91
C PHE A 583 15.03 -1.74 -8.54
N LYS A 584 15.76 -2.82 -8.24
CA LYS A 584 17.20 -2.83 -7.87
C LYS A 584 17.51 -1.85 -6.73
N GLY A 585 17.01 -2.09 -5.52
CA GLY A 585 17.36 -1.33 -4.31
C GLY A 585 16.87 0.12 -4.29
N SER A 586 15.89 0.47 -5.13
CA SER A 586 15.37 1.84 -5.25
C SER A 586 14.22 2.11 -4.27
N SER A 587 13.94 3.38 -3.99
CA SER A 587 12.90 3.80 -3.04
C SER A 587 11.91 4.83 -3.58
N MET A 588 10.70 4.76 -3.03
CA MET A 588 9.73 5.85 -2.92
C MET A 588 9.26 5.91 -1.46
N ASN A 589 10.00 6.65 -0.63
CA ASN A 589 9.84 6.63 0.82
C ASN A 589 9.58 8.02 1.43
N ASN A 590 8.86 8.07 2.55
CA ASN A 590 8.62 9.28 3.35
C ASN A 590 7.89 10.42 2.58
N ASN A 591 7.29 10.14 1.42
CA ASN A 591 6.57 11.15 0.64
C ASN A 591 5.21 11.41 1.30
N THR A 592 4.86 12.69 1.43
CA THR A 592 3.81 13.12 2.37
C THR A 592 2.89 14.15 1.73
N LEU A 593 1.59 13.91 1.81
CA LEU A 593 0.56 14.87 1.47
C LEU A 593 -0.02 15.48 2.76
N ILE A 594 0.54 16.63 3.15
CA ILE A 594 0.13 17.40 4.32
C ILE A 594 -1.10 18.23 3.94
N GLY A 595 -2.28 17.61 4.09
CA GLY A 595 -3.55 18.31 4.08
C GLY A 595 -4.00 18.70 5.49
N THR A 596 -4.62 19.87 5.65
CA THR A 596 -5.38 20.17 6.87
C THR A 596 -6.51 19.14 7.01
N ALA A 597 -6.65 18.55 8.20
CA ALA A 597 -7.36 17.27 8.43
C ALA A 597 -8.88 17.23 8.15
N THR A 598 -9.46 18.29 7.58
CA THR A 598 -10.89 18.46 7.28
C THR A 598 -11.27 18.23 5.81
N ARG A 599 -10.33 17.82 4.94
CA ARG A 599 -10.56 17.71 3.48
C ARG A 599 -10.36 16.30 2.90
N SER A 600 -11.46 15.75 2.39
CA SER A 600 -11.66 14.38 1.87
C SER A 600 -10.83 13.96 0.65
N TYR A 601 -9.95 14.82 0.14
CA TYR A 601 -9.37 14.70 -1.22
C TYR A 601 -7.86 14.42 -1.22
N CYS A 602 -7.23 14.30 -0.05
CA CYS A 602 -5.79 14.14 0.05
C CYS A 602 -5.35 12.69 -0.22
N ARG A 603 -5.15 12.31 -1.49
CA ARG A 603 -4.89 10.92 -1.88
C ARG A 603 -3.41 10.64 -2.21
N GLY A 604 -2.99 9.36 -2.15
CA GLY A 604 -1.74 8.88 -2.76
C GLY A 604 -0.45 9.47 -2.18
N GLY A 605 0.02 9.02 -1.02
CA GLY A 605 1.18 9.64 -0.35
C GLY A 605 2.49 9.52 -1.14
N GLY A 606 2.72 8.39 -1.83
CA GLY A 606 3.75 8.25 -2.86
C GLY A 606 3.21 8.58 -4.24
N LEU A 607 2.23 7.80 -4.71
CA LEU A 607 1.69 7.83 -6.07
C LEU A 607 0.17 7.97 -6.08
N HIS A 608 -0.35 8.86 -6.93
CA HIS A 608 -1.76 8.93 -7.33
C HIS A 608 -1.93 8.76 -8.84
N VAL A 609 -2.84 7.86 -9.24
CA VAL A 609 -3.26 7.64 -10.64
C VAL A 609 -4.77 7.89 -10.75
N GLY A 610 -5.18 8.95 -11.46
CA GLY A 610 -6.59 9.27 -11.72
C GLY A 610 -7.25 8.44 -12.83
N GLY A 611 -6.45 7.81 -13.70
CA GLY A 611 -6.91 6.82 -14.66
C GLY A 611 -6.82 5.39 -14.12
N ASP A 612 -6.69 4.44 -15.03
CA ASP A 612 -6.39 3.04 -14.72
C ASP A 612 -4.86 2.82 -14.63
N LEU A 613 -4.42 1.87 -13.79
CA LEU A 613 -3.03 1.43 -13.71
C LEU A 613 -2.90 0.03 -14.33
N GLY A 614 -1.99 -0.20 -15.27
CA GLY A 614 -1.77 -1.52 -15.84
C GLY A 614 -1.15 -2.46 -14.80
N THR A 615 0.11 -2.23 -14.40
CA THR A 615 0.77 -3.07 -13.36
C THR A 615 1.58 -2.24 -12.38
N LEU A 616 1.46 -2.56 -11.09
CA LEU A 616 2.31 -2.08 -10.00
C LEU A 616 3.37 -3.13 -9.67
N VAL A 617 4.66 -2.79 -9.78
CA VAL A 617 5.78 -3.70 -9.47
C VAL A 617 6.77 -3.06 -8.49
N VAL A 618 7.06 -3.74 -7.39
CA VAL A 618 8.15 -3.41 -6.47
C VAL A 618 9.03 -4.65 -6.34
N GLN A 619 10.27 -4.60 -6.83
CA GLN A 619 11.13 -5.79 -6.94
C GLN A 619 12.60 -5.53 -6.57
N GLN A 620 13.35 -6.60 -6.27
CA GLN A 620 14.80 -6.56 -6.05
C GLN A 620 15.22 -5.63 -4.89
N ASN A 621 14.74 -5.92 -3.68
CA ASN A 621 14.96 -5.18 -2.44
C ASN A 621 14.54 -3.70 -2.49
N SER A 622 13.51 -3.37 -3.26
CA SER A 622 13.01 -1.99 -3.40
C SER A 622 11.87 -1.70 -2.42
N SER A 623 11.56 -0.42 -2.16
CA SER A 623 10.53 -0.04 -1.18
C SER A 623 9.57 1.07 -1.65
N ILE A 624 8.31 0.93 -1.25
CA ILE A 624 7.34 2.03 -1.10
C ILE A 624 7.03 2.13 0.40
N SER A 625 7.65 3.02 1.15
CA SER A 625 7.56 2.95 2.64
C SER A 625 7.49 4.28 3.39
N ASN A 626 6.76 4.26 4.51
CA ASN A 626 6.50 5.42 5.37
C ASN A 626 5.84 6.62 4.65
N ASN A 627 5.19 6.42 3.49
CA ASN A 627 4.48 7.50 2.79
C ASN A 627 3.12 7.76 3.46
N ALA A 628 2.60 9.00 3.39
CA ALA A 628 1.37 9.38 4.10
C ALA A 628 0.41 10.29 3.31
N ALA A 629 -0.89 10.03 3.46
CA ALA A 629 -1.99 10.77 2.86
C ALA A 629 -3.29 10.60 3.69
N ALA A 630 -4.43 11.16 3.25
CA ALA A 630 -5.74 10.81 3.81
C ALA A 630 -6.14 9.37 3.44
N SER A 631 -6.05 9.03 2.15
CA SER A 631 -6.44 7.72 1.59
C SER A 631 -5.42 7.23 0.56
N GLY A 632 -5.02 5.95 0.57
CA GLY A 632 -3.94 5.44 -0.28
C GLY A 632 -2.57 5.92 0.18
N GLY A 633 -2.16 5.57 1.40
CA GLY A 633 -0.97 6.12 2.05
C GLY A 633 0.32 5.92 1.24
N GLY A 634 0.53 4.74 0.65
CA GLY A 634 1.59 4.50 -0.33
C GLY A 634 1.16 4.83 -1.76
N VAL A 635 0.14 4.13 -2.25
CA VAL A 635 -0.37 4.24 -3.63
C VAL A 635 -1.90 4.39 -3.63
N PHE A 636 -2.41 5.29 -4.48
CA PHE A 636 -3.83 5.43 -4.79
C PHE A 636 -4.09 5.30 -6.30
N VAL A 637 -5.12 4.53 -6.68
CA VAL A 637 -5.61 4.40 -8.05
C VAL A 637 -7.13 4.66 -8.06
N GLU A 638 -7.57 5.66 -8.83
CA GLU A 638 -8.96 6.11 -8.90
C GLU A 638 -9.87 5.24 -9.78
N ARG A 639 -9.29 4.30 -10.54
CA ARG A 639 -10.02 3.26 -11.28
C ARG A 639 -9.48 1.87 -10.94
N GLY A 640 -9.23 1.01 -11.93
CA GLY A 640 -8.71 -0.34 -11.72
C GLY A 640 -7.18 -0.44 -11.75
N ILE A 641 -6.67 -1.56 -11.22
CA ILE A 641 -5.38 -2.11 -11.65
C ILE A 641 -5.67 -3.28 -12.59
N LEU A 642 -5.19 -3.25 -13.84
CA LEU A 642 -5.61 -4.19 -14.89
C LEU A 642 -4.83 -5.52 -14.91
N GLY A 643 -3.52 -5.47 -14.68
CA GLY A 643 -2.63 -6.63 -14.61
C GLY A 643 -2.43 -7.15 -13.19
N GLY A 644 -2.14 -6.23 -12.25
CA GLY A 644 -2.12 -6.51 -10.81
C GLY A 644 -1.00 -5.83 -10.02
N ILE A 645 -0.83 -6.28 -8.78
CA ILE A 645 0.19 -5.83 -7.81
C ILE A 645 1.21 -6.95 -7.61
N LEU A 646 2.49 -6.65 -7.85
CA LEU A 646 3.62 -7.57 -7.70
C LEU A 646 4.64 -7.00 -6.70
N VAL A 647 4.86 -7.68 -5.57
CA VAL A 647 5.91 -7.33 -4.59
C VAL A 647 6.87 -8.52 -4.46
N LEU A 648 8.10 -8.35 -4.96
CA LEU A 648 8.99 -9.45 -5.31
C LEU A 648 10.41 -9.28 -4.72
N GLU A 649 11.08 -10.39 -4.41
CA GLU A 649 12.53 -10.43 -4.19
C GLU A 649 13.02 -9.45 -3.09
N GLY A 650 12.55 -9.65 -1.86
CA GLY A 650 12.93 -8.87 -0.67
C GLY A 650 12.31 -7.48 -0.57
N SER A 651 11.36 -7.15 -1.46
CA SER A 651 10.79 -5.81 -1.59
C SER A 651 9.63 -5.55 -0.63
N ARG A 652 9.33 -4.26 -0.41
CA ARG A 652 8.50 -3.81 0.71
C ARG A 652 7.47 -2.77 0.29
N VAL A 653 6.24 -2.91 0.81
CA VAL A 653 5.24 -1.84 0.84
C VAL A 653 4.81 -1.67 2.28
N ASP A 654 5.66 -1.00 3.08
CA ASP A 654 5.63 -1.06 4.54
C ASP A 654 5.45 0.31 5.22
N ASN A 655 4.80 0.33 6.39
CA ASN A 655 4.60 1.51 7.26
C ASN A 655 3.89 2.73 6.62
N ASN A 656 3.23 2.60 5.47
CA ASN A 656 2.52 3.71 4.85
C ASN A 656 1.20 4.00 5.59
N SER A 657 0.73 5.25 5.58
CA SER A 657 -0.37 5.72 6.43
C SER A 657 -1.47 6.48 5.68
N ALA A 658 -2.72 6.05 5.89
CA ALA A 658 -3.95 6.69 5.45
C ALA A 658 -4.74 7.16 6.69
N THR A 659 -4.77 8.46 6.93
CA THR A 659 -5.22 9.04 8.22
C THR A 659 -6.49 9.88 8.16
N GLY A 660 -6.99 10.25 6.97
CA GLY A 660 -7.90 11.38 6.81
C GLY A 660 -9.38 10.98 6.75
N GLY A 661 -10.21 11.66 7.53
CA GLY A 661 -11.65 11.47 7.52
C GLY A 661 -12.36 12.39 6.55
N GLY A 662 -12.74 11.85 5.39
CA GLY A 662 -13.60 12.55 4.44
C GLY A 662 -15.07 12.53 4.87
N GLU A 663 -15.47 13.41 5.78
CA GLU A 663 -16.88 13.55 6.17
C GLU A 663 -17.76 13.80 4.94
N GLY A 664 -18.89 13.07 4.84
CA GLY A 664 -19.92 13.32 3.83
C GLY A 664 -19.79 12.59 2.49
N SER A 665 -18.96 11.53 2.36
CA SER A 665 -19.02 10.64 1.19
C SER A 665 -19.13 9.16 1.57
N ASP A 666 -19.97 8.40 0.86
CA ASP A 666 -20.13 6.94 1.04
C ASP A 666 -18.88 6.13 0.63
N LEU A 667 -17.85 6.80 0.11
CA LEU A 667 -16.56 6.22 -0.26
C LEU A 667 -15.60 6.17 0.93
N GLN A 668 -16.07 5.58 2.03
CA GLN A 668 -15.33 5.26 3.26
C GLN A 668 -14.24 4.21 2.98
N LYS A 669 -13.16 4.63 2.31
CA LYS A 669 -12.16 3.76 1.66
C LYS A 669 -10.78 4.39 1.83
N ASP A 670 -9.99 3.88 2.77
CA ASP A 670 -8.76 4.54 3.23
C ASP A 670 -7.59 3.55 3.26
N GLY A 671 -7.23 2.95 2.11
CA GLY A 671 -6.19 1.92 2.07
C GLY A 671 -4.82 2.45 2.53
N GLY A 672 -4.21 1.81 3.53
CA GLY A 672 -2.99 2.32 4.18
C GLY A 672 -1.74 2.17 3.30
N GLY A 673 -1.47 0.95 2.85
CA GLY A 673 -0.40 0.65 1.89
C GLY A 673 -0.78 1.03 0.47
N ILE A 674 -1.75 0.30 -0.09
CA ILE A 674 -2.23 0.47 -1.47
C ILE A 674 -3.76 0.60 -1.45
N MET A 675 -4.29 1.54 -2.24
CA MET A 675 -5.71 1.71 -2.47
C MET A 675 -6.04 1.68 -3.96
N VAL A 676 -6.99 0.83 -4.33
CA VAL A 676 -7.61 0.76 -5.66
C VAL A 676 -9.11 0.93 -5.48
N THR A 677 -9.74 1.90 -6.13
CA THR A 677 -11.20 2.11 -6.03
C THR A 677 -12.00 1.08 -6.83
N GLY A 678 -11.42 0.57 -7.93
CA GLY A 678 -11.97 -0.45 -8.82
C GLY A 678 -11.34 -1.83 -8.64
N ALA A 679 -11.41 -2.64 -9.69
CA ALA A 679 -10.91 -4.02 -9.68
C ALA A 679 -9.37 -4.11 -9.68
N CYS A 680 -8.84 -5.19 -9.13
CA CYS A 680 -7.42 -5.55 -9.21
C CYS A 680 -7.32 -7.08 -9.23
N PRO A 681 -7.17 -7.73 -10.41
CA PRO A 681 -7.39 -9.16 -10.52
C PRO A 681 -6.32 -9.97 -9.81
N ASN A 682 -5.06 -9.53 -9.79
CA ASN A 682 -3.95 -10.25 -9.18
C ASN A 682 -3.25 -9.43 -8.10
N VAL A 683 -3.00 -10.04 -6.94
CA VAL A 683 -2.05 -9.59 -5.93
C VAL A 683 -1.07 -10.73 -5.67
N THR A 684 0.23 -10.47 -5.79
CA THR A 684 1.27 -11.49 -5.60
C THR A 684 2.47 -10.92 -4.83
N ILE A 685 2.78 -11.55 -3.70
CA ILE A 685 3.86 -11.17 -2.78
C ILE A 685 4.78 -12.40 -2.66
N MET A 686 6.01 -12.33 -3.19
CA MET A 686 6.91 -13.50 -3.18
C MET A 686 8.39 -13.22 -2.91
N ASN A 687 9.11 -14.27 -2.50
CA ASN A 687 10.54 -14.27 -2.23
C ASN A 687 10.92 -13.27 -1.12
N TRP A 688 10.50 -13.54 0.13
CA TRP A 688 10.80 -12.74 1.33
C TRP A 688 10.33 -11.27 1.28
N SER A 689 9.24 -11.01 0.57
CA SER A 689 8.69 -9.66 0.39
C SER A 689 7.60 -9.33 1.41
N SER A 690 7.42 -8.04 1.74
CA SER A 690 6.46 -7.58 2.75
C SER A 690 5.45 -6.56 2.24
N ILE A 691 4.23 -6.65 2.79
CA ILE A 691 3.28 -5.53 2.87
C ILE A 691 2.86 -5.43 4.34
N SER A 692 3.58 -4.64 5.13
CA SER A 692 3.55 -4.73 6.60
C SER A 692 3.61 -3.39 7.34
N GLY A 693 2.95 -3.32 8.50
CA GLY A 693 2.94 -2.12 9.35
C GLY A 693 2.15 -0.93 8.80
N ASN A 694 1.45 -1.10 7.67
CA ASN A 694 0.65 -0.02 7.06
C ASN A 694 -0.60 0.27 7.88
N ILE A 695 -1.02 1.54 7.93
CA ILE A 695 -2.04 2.04 8.84
C ILE A 695 -3.17 2.71 8.05
N ALA A 696 -4.40 2.28 8.30
CA ALA A 696 -5.63 2.90 7.83
C ALA A 696 -6.44 3.33 9.08
N SER A 697 -6.24 4.57 9.56
CA SER A 697 -6.61 4.98 10.93
C SER A 697 -7.84 5.88 11.07
N HIS A 698 -8.42 6.37 9.97
CA HIS A 698 -9.70 7.09 10.04
C HIS A 698 -10.83 6.19 10.60
N MET A 699 -11.85 6.74 11.26
CA MET A 699 -12.88 6.00 12.02
C MET A 699 -13.55 4.85 11.26
N GLU A 700 -13.72 5.00 9.95
CA GLU A 700 -14.40 4.00 9.10
C GLU A 700 -13.45 3.24 8.16
N ALA A 701 -12.14 3.51 8.26
CA ALA A 701 -11.08 3.04 7.38
C ALA A 701 -10.97 1.52 7.27
N GLN A 702 -10.60 1.06 6.07
CA GLN A 702 -10.51 -0.35 5.68
C GLN A 702 -9.29 -0.58 4.77
N GLY A 703 -8.73 -1.79 4.77
CA GLY A 703 -7.63 -2.14 3.86
C GLY A 703 -6.26 -1.63 4.30
N GLY A 704 -5.87 -1.91 5.55
CA GLY A 704 -4.61 -1.42 6.15
C GLY A 704 -3.40 -1.66 5.26
N GLY A 705 -3.18 -2.91 4.85
CA GLY A 705 -2.21 -3.26 3.80
C GLY A 705 -2.72 -2.88 2.40
N ILE A 706 -3.84 -3.46 1.96
CA ILE A 706 -4.44 -3.20 0.64
C ILE A 706 -5.96 -2.98 0.74
N PHE A 707 -6.47 -1.94 0.10
CA PHE A 707 -7.88 -1.76 -0.24
C PHE A 707 -8.12 -2.00 -1.74
N ILE A 708 -9.05 -2.88 -2.10
CA ILE A 708 -9.54 -3.06 -3.48
C ILE A 708 -11.07 -2.89 -3.49
N GLY A 709 -11.56 -1.88 -4.20
CA GLY A 709 -12.98 -1.50 -4.24
C GLY A 709 -13.80 -2.19 -5.32
N GLY A 710 -13.17 -3.05 -6.12
CA GLY A 710 -13.77 -3.94 -7.10
C GLY A 710 -13.25 -5.39 -6.95
N GLY A 711 -13.45 -6.20 -8.00
CA GLY A 711 -13.09 -7.62 -7.97
C GLY A 711 -11.60 -7.91 -7.80
N LEU A 712 -11.31 -8.88 -6.94
CA LEU A 712 -10.02 -9.56 -6.78
C LEU A 712 -10.18 -11.02 -7.23
N GLN A 713 -9.44 -11.44 -8.26
CA GLN A 713 -9.49 -12.82 -8.76
C GLN A 713 -8.49 -13.72 -8.01
N LYS A 714 -7.31 -13.21 -7.65
CA LYS A 714 -6.21 -14.02 -7.13
C LYS A 714 -5.32 -13.26 -6.14
N LEU A 715 -5.13 -13.85 -4.95
CA LEU A 715 -4.14 -13.44 -3.94
C LEU A 715 -3.13 -14.57 -3.72
N VAL A 716 -1.83 -14.27 -3.83
CA VAL A 716 -0.73 -15.21 -3.53
C VAL A 716 0.29 -14.56 -2.62
N VAL A 717 0.58 -15.17 -1.48
CA VAL A 717 1.64 -14.77 -0.54
C VAL A 717 2.55 -15.96 -0.33
N LYS A 718 3.77 -15.97 -0.89
CA LYS A 718 4.61 -17.18 -0.86
C LYS A 718 6.12 -16.99 -0.74
N LYS A 719 6.83 -18.05 -0.33
CA LYS A 719 8.30 -18.09 -0.17
C LYS A 719 8.80 -17.12 0.89
N GLY A 720 8.37 -17.32 2.14
CA GLY A 720 8.77 -16.48 3.28
C GLY A 720 8.28 -15.02 3.23
N SER A 721 7.31 -14.72 2.37
CA SER A 721 6.68 -13.40 2.27
C SER A 721 5.61 -13.18 3.34
N GLN A 722 5.33 -11.92 3.65
CA GLN A 722 4.45 -11.56 4.77
C GLN A 722 3.49 -10.40 4.49
N MET A 723 2.24 -10.54 4.95
CA MET A 723 1.33 -9.42 5.16
C MET A 723 1.10 -9.27 6.67
N SER A 724 1.83 -8.36 7.34
CA SER A 724 1.92 -8.38 8.80
C SER A 724 1.77 -7.03 9.49
N ARG A 725 1.26 -7.01 10.73
CA ARG A 725 1.18 -5.81 11.58
C ARG A 725 0.40 -4.63 10.97
N ASN A 726 -0.35 -4.85 9.89
CA ASN A 726 -1.15 -3.79 9.28
C ASN A 726 -2.37 -3.48 10.16
N PHE A 727 -2.78 -2.21 10.20
CA PHE A 727 -3.89 -1.72 11.01
C PHE A 727 -5.00 -1.17 10.10
N ALA A 728 -6.25 -1.51 10.41
CA ALA A 728 -7.43 -0.81 9.90
C ALA A 728 -8.41 -0.54 11.04
N THR A 729 -9.19 0.52 10.96
CA THR A 729 -10.17 0.83 12.02
C THR A 729 -11.38 -0.11 11.95
N ARG A 730 -12.00 -0.26 10.77
CA ARG A 730 -13.27 -0.99 10.60
C ARG A 730 -13.12 -2.45 10.14
N GLY A 731 -12.08 -2.77 9.37
CA GLY A 731 -11.75 -4.16 8.99
C GLY A 731 -10.91 -4.32 7.72
N GLY A 732 -10.57 -5.57 7.38
CA GLY A 732 -9.70 -5.88 6.24
C GLY A 732 -8.26 -5.41 6.47
N ALA A 733 -7.73 -5.61 7.67
CA ALA A 733 -6.48 -4.99 8.11
C ALA A 733 -5.26 -5.37 7.24
N ALA A 734 -5.15 -6.62 6.78
CA ALA A 734 -4.17 -7.01 5.75
C ALA A 734 -4.67 -6.66 4.35
N ILE A 735 -5.90 -7.08 4.01
CA ILE A 735 -6.53 -6.79 2.73
C ILE A 735 -8.06 -6.78 2.83
N ILE A 736 -8.69 -5.87 2.09
CA ILE A 736 -10.10 -5.95 1.71
C ILE A 736 -10.24 -5.99 0.19
N ALA A 737 -11.13 -6.86 -0.30
CA ALA A 737 -11.63 -6.85 -1.67
C ALA A 737 -13.15 -6.69 -1.66
N VAL A 738 -13.68 -5.77 -2.46
CA VAL A 738 -15.10 -5.41 -2.49
C VAL A 738 -15.69 -5.73 -3.87
N GLY A 739 -16.50 -6.77 -3.94
CA GLY A 739 -17.35 -7.02 -5.10
C GLY A 739 -18.32 -5.86 -5.34
N LEU A 740 -18.75 -5.68 -6.59
CA LEU A 740 -19.65 -4.60 -7.00
C LEU A 740 -20.88 -4.51 -6.07
N SER A 741 -21.39 -3.30 -5.83
CA SER A 741 -22.51 -3.09 -4.92
C SER A 741 -23.79 -3.76 -5.43
N SER A 742 -24.56 -4.30 -4.50
CA SER A 742 -25.85 -4.97 -4.74
C SER A 742 -26.84 -4.09 -5.50
N ASP A 743 -26.74 -2.77 -5.35
CA ASP A 743 -27.69 -1.80 -5.90
C ASP A 743 -27.66 -1.73 -7.44
N MET A 744 -26.62 -2.28 -8.08
CA MET A 744 -26.55 -2.48 -9.54
C MET A 744 -26.81 -3.92 -10.00
N LEU A 745 -27.02 -4.88 -9.09
CA LEU A 745 -27.11 -6.32 -9.40
C LEU A 745 -28.31 -6.99 -8.70
N TYR A 746 -29.51 -6.65 -9.19
CA TYR A 746 -30.74 -7.40 -8.93
C TYR A 746 -30.86 -8.71 -9.75
N ASP A 747 -29.85 -9.06 -10.55
CA ASP A 747 -29.81 -10.28 -11.35
C ASP A 747 -29.16 -11.41 -10.53
N GLU A 748 -29.98 -12.36 -10.06
CA GLU A 748 -29.62 -13.39 -9.07
C GLU A 748 -28.59 -14.39 -9.60
N GLY A 749 -27.30 -14.05 -9.48
CA GLY A 749 -26.19 -14.95 -9.79
C GLY A 749 -24.86 -14.27 -10.13
N SER A 750 -24.86 -12.96 -10.43
CA SER A 750 -23.67 -12.21 -10.87
C SER A 750 -22.71 -11.84 -9.72
N TYR A 751 -22.33 -12.81 -8.88
CA TYR A 751 -21.38 -12.63 -7.79
C TYR A 751 -19.94 -12.50 -8.31
N MET A 752 -19.15 -11.60 -7.71
CA MET A 752 -17.71 -11.58 -7.96
C MET A 752 -17.04 -12.80 -7.32
N VAL A 753 -16.08 -13.37 -8.04
CA VAL A 753 -15.39 -14.62 -7.65
C VAL A 753 -13.89 -14.36 -7.47
N THR A 754 -13.37 -14.74 -6.32
CA THR A 754 -11.92 -14.91 -6.10
C THR A 754 -11.58 -16.37 -6.33
N ASP A 755 -10.90 -16.67 -7.44
CA ASP A 755 -10.53 -18.02 -7.86
C ASP A 755 -9.49 -18.67 -6.94
N LEU A 756 -8.59 -17.87 -6.35
CA LEU A 756 -7.51 -18.39 -5.51
C LEU A 756 -7.02 -17.40 -4.45
N VAL A 757 -6.98 -17.85 -3.21
CA VAL A 757 -6.17 -17.28 -2.13
C VAL A 757 -5.18 -18.35 -1.68
N GLU A 758 -3.90 -18.09 -1.88
CA GLU A 758 -2.80 -19.02 -1.60
C GLU A 758 -1.79 -18.38 -0.64
N ILE A 759 -1.55 -19.01 0.52
CA ILE A 759 -0.46 -18.68 1.44
C ILE A 759 0.45 -19.92 1.52
N SER A 760 1.62 -19.87 0.88
CA SER A 760 2.43 -21.08 0.62
C SER A 760 3.94 -20.90 0.82
N GLU A 761 4.68 -22.00 0.92
CA GLU A 761 6.16 -21.99 0.99
C GLU A 761 6.70 -21.12 2.16
N GLY A 762 6.20 -21.34 3.39
CA GLY A 762 6.67 -20.65 4.60
C GLY A 762 6.22 -19.20 4.77
N SER A 763 5.15 -18.77 4.10
CA SER A 763 4.64 -17.39 4.14
C SER A 763 3.61 -17.15 5.25
N CYS A 764 3.35 -15.88 5.58
CA CYS A 764 2.41 -15.54 6.64
C CYS A 764 1.48 -14.34 6.36
N ILE A 765 0.30 -14.37 6.98
CA ILE A 765 -0.60 -13.21 7.12
C ILE A 765 -0.93 -13.08 8.60
N CYS A 766 -0.15 -12.26 9.33
CA CYS A 766 -0.14 -12.31 10.80
C CYS A 766 -0.06 -10.96 11.54
N ASN A 767 -0.59 -10.92 12.76
CA ASN A 767 -0.60 -9.75 13.65
C ASN A 767 -1.32 -8.51 13.09
N ASN A 768 -2.21 -8.67 12.10
CA ASN A 768 -2.96 -7.54 11.54
C ASN A 768 -4.18 -7.24 12.43
N SER A 769 -4.50 -5.96 12.62
CA SER A 769 -5.47 -5.51 13.64
C SER A 769 -6.60 -4.65 13.06
N ALA A 770 -7.85 -5.03 13.33
CA ALA A 770 -9.06 -4.26 13.09
C ALA A 770 -9.56 -3.63 14.41
N SER A 771 -9.62 -2.30 14.54
CA SER A 771 -9.94 -1.63 15.82
C SER A 771 -10.57 -0.24 15.73
N VAL A 772 -11.89 -0.13 15.90
CA VAL A 772 -12.61 1.13 16.14
C VAL A 772 -12.65 1.41 17.66
N PRO A 773 -12.13 2.55 18.17
CA PRO A 773 -12.18 2.88 19.59
C PRO A 773 -13.59 2.87 20.19
N ASN A 774 -14.58 3.33 19.42
CA ASN A 774 -15.96 3.56 19.87
C ASN A 774 -16.96 2.47 19.43
N GLY A 775 -16.48 1.25 19.13
CA GLY A 775 -17.34 0.07 19.00
C GLY A 775 -17.95 -0.17 17.61
N GLY A 776 -17.17 -0.70 16.67
CA GLY A 776 -17.66 -1.00 15.32
C GLY A 776 -16.66 -1.72 14.39
N SER A 777 -15.70 -2.50 14.90
CA SER A 777 -14.86 -3.32 14.01
C SER A 777 -15.63 -4.55 13.58
N TYR A 778 -16.00 -4.62 12.31
CA TYR A 778 -16.90 -5.66 11.81
C TYR A 778 -16.17 -6.85 11.20
N TYR A 779 -14.92 -6.71 10.77
CA TYR A 779 -14.22 -7.73 9.94
C TYR A 779 -12.75 -7.83 10.32
N GLY A 780 -12.17 -9.04 10.27
CA GLY A 780 -10.76 -9.29 10.62
C GLY A 780 -9.73 -8.88 9.57
N ALA A 781 -8.59 -9.59 9.54
CA ALA A 781 -7.45 -9.24 8.70
C ALA A 781 -7.72 -9.33 7.19
N MET A 782 -8.48 -10.32 6.73
CA MET A 782 -8.86 -10.49 5.33
C MET A 782 -10.38 -10.44 5.17
N TYR A 783 -10.88 -9.50 4.38
CA TYR A 783 -12.30 -9.33 4.12
C TYR A 783 -12.64 -9.35 2.62
N PHE A 784 -13.44 -10.32 2.22
CA PHE A 784 -13.98 -10.47 0.86
C PHE A 784 -15.46 -10.04 0.85
N ARG A 785 -15.71 -8.74 0.69
CA ARG A 785 -17.05 -8.16 0.66
C ARG A 785 -17.74 -8.50 -0.65
N ASN A 786 -19.02 -8.88 -0.61
CA ASN A 786 -19.83 -9.26 -1.79
C ASN A 786 -19.15 -10.27 -2.76
N THR A 787 -18.20 -11.07 -2.27
CA THR A 787 -17.30 -11.90 -3.09
C THR A 787 -17.26 -13.34 -2.56
N ARG A 788 -17.30 -14.33 -3.46
CA ARG A 788 -17.18 -15.77 -3.12
C ARG A 788 -15.76 -16.26 -3.43
N VAL A 789 -15.12 -16.95 -2.50
CA VAL A 789 -13.75 -17.46 -2.67
C VAL A 789 -13.79 -18.95 -3.05
N THR A 790 -13.38 -19.35 -4.25
CA THR A 790 -13.49 -20.76 -4.66
C THR A 790 -12.39 -21.63 -4.04
N SER A 791 -11.16 -21.13 -3.93
CA SER A 791 -10.08 -21.83 -3.23
C SER A 791 -9.34 -20.90 -2.26
N PHE A 792 -9.38 -21.25 -0.97
CA PHE A 792 -8.52 -20.69 0.06
C PHE A 792 -7.58 -21.78 0.59
N THR A 793 -6.27 -21.60 0.47
CA THR A 793 -5.26 -22.61 0.82
C THR A 793 -4.10 -21.99 1.62
N ILE A 794 -3.86 -22.52 2.82
CA ILE A 794 -2.62 -22.33 3.59
C ILE A 794 -1.80 -23.63 3.47
N THR A 795 -0.56 -23.58 3.00
CA THR A 795 0.23 -24.81 2.77
C THR A 795 1.75 -24.66 2.99
N ASN A 796 2.43 -25.78 3.24
CA ASN A 796 3.90 -25.89 3.25
C ASN A 796 4.57 -24.97 4.28
N GLY A 797 4.25 -25.17 5.57
CA GLY A 797 4.85 -24.39 6.67
C GLY A 797 4.34 -22.96 6.81
N SER A 798 3.21 -22.61 6.18
CA SER A 798 2.67 -21.24 6.14
C SER A 798 1.67 -21.01 7.27
N CYS A 799 1.41 -19.74 7.62
CA CYS A 799 0.48 -19.44 8.71
C CYS A 799 -0.40 -18.19 8.51
N VAL A 800 -1.57 -18.19 9.14
CA VAL A 800 -2.44 -17.02 9.27
C VAL A 800 -2.75 -16.85 10.76
N CYS A 801 -2.04 -15.93 11.42
CA CYS A 801 -1.81 -16.01 12.86
C CYS A 801 -1.87 -14.67 13.63
N GLY A 802 -2.39 -14.68 14.86
CA GLY A 802 -2.41 -13.50 15.74
C GLY A 802 -3.22 -12.31 15.20
N ASN A 803 -4.10 -12.51 14.22
CA ASN A 803 -4.91 -11.44 13.64
C ASN A 803 -6.10 -11.12 14.55
N LYS A 804 -6.40 -9.84 14.77
CA LYS A 804 -7.25 -9.38 15.88
C LYS A 804 -8.33 -8.39 15.46
N VAL A 805 -9.57 -8.64 15.89
CA VAL A 805 -10.64 -7.65 15.99
C VAL A 805 -10.72 -7.17 17.44
N ALA A 806 -10.46 -5.89 17.68
CA ALA A 806 -10.21 -5.36 19.01
C ALA A 806 -11.47 -4.95 19.80
N VAL A 807 -12.55 -4.51 19.14
CA VAL A 807 -13.77 -4.01 19.80
C VAL A 807 -15.03 -4.48 19.04
N GLY A 808 -16.07 -4.90 19.77
CA GLY A 808 -17.36 -5.36 19.21
C GLY A 808 -17.43 -6.85 18.86
N ASP A 809 -18.56 -7.24 18.26
CA ASP A 809 -18.94 -8.62 17.87
C ASP A 809 -18.46 -9.03 16.46
N GLY A 810 -17.39 -8.40 15.98
CA GLY A 810 -16.90 -8.51 14.60
C GLY A 810 -16.55 -9.93 14.14
N PHE A 811 -16.32 -10.07 12.84
CA PHE A 811 -16.44 -11.35 12.15
C PHE A 811 -15.10 -11.83 11.59
N GLY A 812 -14.75 -13.09 11.88
CA GLY A 812 -13.61 -13.78 11.26
C GLY A 812 -12.27 -13.09 11.52
N GLY A 813 -11.69 -13.25 12.72
CA GLY A 813 -10.51 -12.48 13.15
C GLY A 813 -9.32 -12.54 12.18
N ALA A 814 -9.11 -13.69 11.54
CA ALA A 814 -8.26 -13.84 10.37
C ALA A 814 -9.00 -13.55 9.05
N VAL A 815 -10.13 -14.23 8.79
CA VAL A 815 -10.75 -14.26 7.45
C VAL A 815 -12.28 -14.23 7.52
N TYR A 816 -12.89 -13.37 6.69
CA TYR A 816 -14.34 -13.27 6.49
C TYR A 816 -14.68 -13.02 5.01
N ALA A 817 -15.72 -13.70 4.50
CA ALA A 817 -16.20 -13.55 3.11
C ALA A 817 -17.73 -13.58 3.07
N ASP A 818 -18.39 -12.54 2.56
CA ASP A 818 -19.86 -12.40 2.67
C ASP A 818 -20.65 -13.47 1.89
N ASN A 819 -20.06 -14.01 0.81
CA ASN A 819 -20.67 -15.06 0.00
C ASN A 819 -20.02 -16.44 0.26
N GLY A 820 -19.29 -16.57 1.36
CA GLY A 820 -18.61 -17.79 1.77
C GLY A 820 -17.50 -18.25 0.82
N PHE A 821 -17.22 -19.55 0.88
CA PHE A 821 -16.12 -20.20 0.16
C PHE A 821 -16.61 -21.51 -0.48
N VAL A 822 -15.94 -21.99 -1.53
CA VAL A 822 -16.15 -23.36 -2.07
C VAL A 822 -15.22 -24.36 -1.35
N LYS A 823 -13.91 -24.10 -1.36
CA LYS A 823 -12.88 -24.92 -0.72
C LYS A 823 -12.02 -24.10 0.23
N PHE A 824 -11.82 -24.61 1.44
CA PHE A 824 -10.90 -24.08 2.45
C PHE A 824 -9.92 -25.19 2.88
N THR A 825 -8.61 -24.92 2.90
CA THR A 825 -7.58 -25.92 3.15
C THR A 825 -6.40 -25.37 3.95
N VAL A 826 -5.95 -26.13 4.96
CA VAL A 826 -4.77 -25.83 5.78
C VAL A 826 -3.95 -27.12 5.90
N CYS A 827 -2.83 -27.22 5.18
CA CYS A 827 -2.11 -28.50 5.01
C CYS A 827 -0.59 -28.39 5.08
N HIS A 828 0.10 -29.53 5.25
CA HIS A 828 1.55 -29.66 5.22
C HIS A 828 2.28 -28.73 6.23
N ASN A 829 2.11 -28.99 7.52
CA ASN A 829 2.68 -28.24 8.65
C ASN A 829 2.27 -26.76 8.72
N SER A 830 1.05 -26.44 8.29
CA SER A 830 0.55 -25.04 8.25
C SER A 830 -0.33 -24.70 9.46
N GLY A 831 -0.44 -23.41 9.81
CA GLY A 831 -1.14 -22.97 11.01
C GLY A 831 -2.20 -21.88 10.78
N LEU A 832 -3.29 -21.99 11.53
CA LEU A 832 -4.30 -20.93 11.67
C LEU A 832 -4.50 -20.69 13.17
N SER A 833 -3.66 -19.82 13.77
CA SER A 833 -3.51 -19.75 15.22
C SER A 833 -3.66 -18.36 15.84
N ASP A 834 -3.98 -18.29 17.13
CA ASP A 834 -3.96 -17.07 17.95
C ASP A 834 -4.86 -15.92 17.45
N ASN A 835 -5.77 -16.19 16.51
CA ASN A 835 -6.63 -15.18 15.92
C ASN A 835 -7.81 -14.85 16.84
N VAL A 836 -8.17 -13.58 16.94
CA VAL A 836 -9.20 -13.07 17.86
C VAL A 836 -10.31 -12.35 17.10
N GLY A 837 -11.54 -12.82 17.26
CA GLY A 837 -12.75 -12.27 16.62
C GLY A 837 -13.95 -12.27 17.56
N GLY A 838 -15.11 -11.85 17.05
CA GLY A 838 -16.41 -12.01 17.69
C GLY A 838 -17.01 -13.38 17.37
N ASN A 839 -17.62 -13.51 16.19
CA ASN A 839 -18.05 -14.80 15.62
C ASN A 839 -16.97 -15.31 14.67
N GLY A 840 -16.46 -16.53 14.88
CA GLY A 840 -15.33 -17.06 14.13
C GLY A 840 -14.03 -16.37 14.55
N GLY A 841 -13.38 -16.85 15.62
CA GLY A 841 -12.16 -16.22 16.13
C GLY A 841 -11.03 -16.20 15.10
N ALA A 842 -10.90 -17.27 14.30
CA ALA A 842 -10.14 -17.24 13.06
C ALA A 842 -11.03 -16.95 11.83
N VAL A 843 -12.01 -17.81 11.53
CA VAL A 843 -12.75 -17.73 10.26
C VAL A 843 -14.26 -17.79 10.45
N ARG A 844 -14.98 -16.92 9.74
CA ARG A 844 -16.45 -16.90 9.71
C ARG A 844 -16.99 -17.07 8.28
N PHE A 845 -17.89 -18.03 8.11
CA PHE A 845 -18.59 -18.37 6.87
C PHE A 845 -20.08 -18.02 7.02
N PRO A 846 -20.51 -16.81 6.64
CA PRO A 846 -21.91 -16.42 6.69
C PRO A 846 -22.73 -17.15 5.62
N ALA A 847 -23.99 -17.42 5.95
CA ALA A 847 -25.06 -17.53 4.97
C ALA A 847 -25.69 -16.16 4.78
N GLN A 848 -25.95 -15.77 3.53
CA GLN A 848 -26.87 -14.66 3.27
C GLN A 848 -28.31 -15.15 3.47
N TYR A 849 -29.07 -14.47 4.33
CA TYR A 849 -30.48 -14.77 4.54
C TYR A 849 -31.27 -14.59 3.23
N GLY A 850 -32.00 -15.62 2.81
CA GLY A 850 -32.90 -15.58 1.64
C GLY A 850 -32.29 -16.03 0.32
N GLN A 851 -30.96 -16.02 0.16
CA GLN A 851 -30.29 -16.51 -1.05
C GLN A 851 -30.23 -18.05 -1.09
N THR A 852 -30.20 -18.64 -2.29
CA THR A 852 -30.01 -20.09 -2.44
C THR A 852 -28.58 -20.47 -2.08
N LEU A 853 -28.41 -21.12 -0.92
CA LEU A 853 -27.14 -21.15 -0.21
C LEU A 853 -26.04 -21.98 -0.91
N LEU A 854 -25.16 -21.29 -1.62
CA LEU A 854 -23.93 -21.79 -2.22
C LEU A 854 -22.87 -22.16 -1.15
N GLY A 855 -23.12 -23.25 -0.43
CA GLY A 855 -22.36 -23.70 0.74
C GLY A 855 -20.89 -24.06 0.52
N LEU A 856 -20.23 -24.41 1.63
CA LEU A 856 -18.81 -24.78 1.72
C LEU A 856 -18.60 -26.24 1.29
N GLU A 857 -18.29 -26.50 0.02
CA GLU A 857 -18.15 -27.87 -0.51
C GLU A 857 -17.05 -28.69 0.19
N ARG A 858 -15.92 -28.08 0.57
CA ARG A 858 -14.84 -28.79 1.27
C ARG A 858 -14.06 -27.89 2.25
N PHE A 859 -14.01 -28.31 3.51
CA PHE A 859 -13.03 -27.88 4.51
C PHE A 859 -12.01 -29.00 4.72
N GLU A 860 -10.73 -28.67 4.83
CA GLU A 860 -9.64 -29.64 4.95
C GLU A 860 -8.50 -29.13 5.84
N LEU A 861 -8.14 -29.88 6.88
CA LEU A 861 -7.03 -29.59 7.78
C LEU A 861 -6.13 -30.85 7.84
N CYS A 862 -4.96 -30.82 7.20
CA CYS A 862 -4.18 -32.03 6.92
C CYS A 862 -2.67 -31.96 7.18
N ASP A 863 -2.02 -33.12 7.28
CA ASP A 863 -0.57 -33.30 7.30
C ASP A 863 0.18 -32.40 8.31
N ASN A 864 -0.02 -32.70 9.60
CA ASN A 864 0.57 -32.04 10.76
C ASN A 864 0.29 -30.52 10.84
N SER A 865 -0.87 -30.10 10.35
CA SER A 865 -1.33 -28.70 10.43
C SER A 865 -2.15 -28.44 11.69
N ASN A 866 -2.31 -27.17 12.08
CA ASN A 866 -3.03 -26.80 13.31
C ASN A 866 -4.08 -25.68 13.16
N MET A 867 -5.04 -25.70 14.08
CA MET A 867 -5.91 -24.58 14.43
C MET A 867 -5.85 -24.37 15.94
N ASP A 868 -4.94 -23.49 16.38
CA ASP A 868 -4.55 -23.39 17.79
C ASP A 868 -4.85 -22.01 18.42
N GLY A 869 -5.34 -21.96 19.66
CA GLY A 869 -5.39 -20.72 20.47
C GLY A 869 -6.36 -19.63 20.02
N ASN A 870 -7.21 -19.87 19.00
CA ASN A 870 -8.09 -18.84 18.43
C ASN A 870 -9.29 -18.53 19.36
N GLN A 871 -9.72 -17.26 19.41
CA GLN A 871 -10.64 -16.75 20.43
C GLN A 871 -11.84 -16.01 19.81
N ALA A 872 -13.05 -16.42 20.18
CA ALA A 872 -14.31 -15.84 19.75
C ALA A 872 -15.05 -15.17 20.92
N ARG A 873 -15.41 -13.88 20.80
CA ARG A 873 -16.22 -13.16 21.81
C ARG A 873 -17.68 -13.59 21.84
N THR A 874 -18.13 -14.37 20.87
CA THR A 874 -19.44 -15.00 20.87
C THR A 874 -19.33 -16.50 20.61
N SER A 875 -19.06 -16.93 19.39
CA SER A 875 -19.16 -18.36 19.01
C SER A 875 -18.14 -18.78 17.96
N GLY A 876 -17.68 -20.02 18.02
CA GLY A 876 -16.74 -20.61 17.04
C GLY A 876 -15.32 -20.08 17.19
N GLY A 877 -14.56 -20.56 18.19
CA GLY A 877 -13.21 -20.04 18.47
C GLY A 877 -12.25 -20.08 17.29
N ALA A 878 -12.20 -21.21 16.56
CA ALA A 878 -11.54 -21.28 15.25
C ALA A 878 -12.53 -20.95 14.11
N LEU A 879 -13.70 -21.60 14.12
CA LEU A 879 -14.58 -21.71 12.95
C LEU A 879 -16.05 -21.44 13.32
N TYR A 880 -16.68 -20.52 12.59
CA TYR A 880 -18.12 -20.24 12.69
C TYR A 880 -18.77 -20.27 11.30
N ILE A 881 -19.72 -21.18 11.07
CA ILE A 881 -20.42 -21.32 9.79
C ILE A 881 -21.93 -21.20 10.00
N THR A 882 -22.66 -20.56 9.08
CA THR A 882 -24.14 -20.52 9.10
C THR A 882 -24.80 -20.95 7.79
N GLY A 883 -24.02 -21.36 6.79
CA GLY A 883 -24.50 -21.99 5.55
C GLY A 883 -24.29 -23.50 5.50
N PRO A 884 -24.74 -24.17 4.42
CA PRO A 884 -24.54 -25.59 4.21
C PRO A 884 -23.06 -25.95 4.10
N VAL A 885 -22.71 -27.17 4.49
CA VAL A 885 -21.35 -27.70 4.38
C VAL A 885 -21.35 -29.01 3.59
N GLY A 886 -20.42 -29.16 2.66
CA GLY A 886 -20.13 -30.43 2.02
C GLY A 886 -19.35 -31.31 2.99
N LYS A 887 -18.03 -31.37 2.78
CA LYS A 887 -17.13 -32.26 3.52
C LYS A 887 -16.22 -31.50 4.45
N ILE A 888 -16.20 -31.85 5.73
CA ILE A 888 -15.17 -31.45 6.68
C ILE A 888 -14.21 -32.63 6.82
N ILE A 889 -12.93 -32.40 6.56
CA ILE A 889 -11.86 -33.40 6.66
C ILE A 889 -10.78 -32.85 7.59
N VAL A 890 -10.41 -33.62 8.61
CA VAL A 890 -9.28 -33.31 9.49
C VAL A 890 -8.43 -34.57 9.65
N SER A 891 -7.21 -34.59 9.11
CA SER A 891 -6.35 -35.77 9.08
C SER A 891 -4.94 -35.46 9.60
N ASN A 892 -4.41 -36.33 10.47
CA ASN A 892 -3.04 -36.21 11.00
C ASN A 892 -2.69 -34.78 11.51
N SER A 893 -3.63 -34.08 12.16
CA SER A 893 -3.55 -32.63 12.45
C SER A 893 -4.07 -32.28 13.85
N SER A 894 -4.06 -31.00 14.28
CA SER A 894 -4.61 -30.59 15.58
C SER A 894 -5.61 -29.43 15.55
N ILE A 895 -6.59 -29.46 16.46
CA ILE A 895 -7.51 -28.35 16.77
C ILE A 895 -7.50 -28.14 18.29
N SER A 896 -6.87 -27.07 18.76
CA SER A 896 -6.51 -26.95 20.18
C SER A 896 -6.54 -25.54 20.76
N HIS A 897 -6.67 -25.43 22.08
CA HIS A 897 -6.70 -24.17 22.84
C HIS A 897 -7.73 -23.10 22.38
N ASN A 898 -8.66 -23.44 21.48
CA ASN A 898 -9.62 -22.47 20.95
C ASN A 898 -10.68 -22.16 22.00
N SER A 899 -11.16 -20.91 22.04
CA SER A 899 -12.16 -20.46 23.02
C SER A 899 -13.30 -19.67 22.38
N ALA A 900 -14.51 -19.81 22.93
CA ALA A 900 -15.67 -19.01 22.56
C ALA A 900 -16.46 -18.54 23.79
N LEU A 901 -16.92 -17.29 23.86
CA LEU A 901 -17.61 -16.80 25.07
C LEU A 901 -18.97 -17.47 25.31
N LEU A 902 -19.77 -17.67 24.25
CA LEU A 902 -21.14 -18.20 24.32
C LEU A 902 -21.20 -19.68 23.97
N THR A 903 -20.79 -20.07 22.74
CA THR A 903 -21.05 -21.43 22.22
C THR A 903 -19.96 -21.94 21.24
N GLY A 904 -19.78 -23.25 21.11
CA GLY A 904 -18.91 -23.84 20.07
C GLY A 904 -17.44 -23.43 20.19
N GLY A 905 -16.74 -23.96 21.19
CA GLY A 905 -15.42 -23.47 21.62
C GLY A 905 -14.33 -23.47 20.56
N ALA A 906 -14.32 -24.45 19.65
CA ALA A 906 -13.51 -24.39 18.43
C ALA A 906 -14.37 -24.20 17.18
N LEU A 907 -15.38 -25.06 16.98
CA LEU A 907 -16.18 -25.14 15.76
C LEU A 907 -17.67 -24.93 16.08
N TYR A 908 -18.33 -24.06 15.33
CA TYR A 908 -19.76 -23.78 15.43
C TYR A 908 -20.42 -23.80 14.05
N PHE A 909 -21.51 -24.54 13.90
CA PHE A 909 -22.27 -24.69 12.65
C PHE A 909 -23.75 -24.39 12.91
N TRP A 910 -24.29 -23.36 12.25
CA TRP A 910 -25.66 -22.87 12.39
C TRP A 910 -26.53 -23.19 11.18
N SER A 911 -26.39 -24.40 10.63
CA SER A 911 -27.15 -24.86 9.48
C SER A 911 -27.33 -26.37 9.56
N SER A 912 -28.52 -26.85 9.21
CA SER A 912 -28.91 -28.27 9.31
C SER A 912 -28.23 -29.16 8.24
N ILE A 913 -27.81 -28.61 7.11
CA ILE A 913 -27.29 -29.38 5.97
C ILE A 913 -25.76 -29.51 6.03
N PHE A 914 -25.27 -30.69 6.39
CA PHE A 914 -23.88 -31.10 6.15
C PHE A 914 -23.83 -32.45 5.42
N GLN A 915 -22.93 -32.65 4.43
CA GLN A 915 -22.81 -33.96 3.76
C GLN A 915 -22.04 -34.96 4.63
N SER A 916 -20.85 -34.56 5.09
CA SER A 916 -20.04 -35.41 5.97
C SER A 916 -19.00 -34.65 6.78
N VAL A 917 -18.76 -35.10 8.00
CA VAL A 917 -17.60 -34.71 8.81
C VAL A 917 -16.77 -35.97 9.06
N SER A 918 -15.49 -35.91 8.75
CA SER A 918 -14.54 -36.96 9.08
C SER A 918 -13.29 -36.34 9.69
N ILE A 919 -12.89 -36.91 10.82
CA ILE A 919 -11.68 -36.55 11.55
C ILE A 919 -10.96 -37.88 11.76
N SER A 920 -9.66 -37.98 11.41
CA SER A 920 -8.84 -39.18 11.61
C SER A 920 -7.45 -38.81 12.10
N ASP A 921 -6.86 -39.65 12.96
CA ASP A 921 -5.45 -39.57 13.36
C ASP A 921 -5.04 -38.20 13.95
N SER A 922 -6.02 -37.42 14.42
CA SER A 922 -5.91 -35.99 14.71
C SER A 922 -6.23 -35.67 16.17
N LEU A 923 -5.48 -34.72 16.74
CA LEU A 923 -5.57 -34.32 18.13
C LEU A 923 -6.56 -33.17 18.33
N VAL A 924 -7.55 -33.37 19.18
CA VAL A 924 -8.44 -32.31 19.64
C VAL A 924 -8.26 -32.18 21.14
N TYR A 925 -7.89 -31.00 21.65
CA TYR A 925 -7.63 -30.80 23.08
C TYR A 925 -7.78 -29.33 23.52
N ASN A 926 -8.00 -29.09 24.81
CA ASN A 926 -8.03 -27.76 25.46
C ASN A 926 -8.99 -26.71 24.86
N ASN A 927 -9.96 -27.13 24.04
CA ASN A 927 -10.97 -26.24 23.46
C ASN A 927 -12.07 -25.94 24.50
N SER A 928 -12.50 -24.69 24.60
CA SER A 928 -13.29 -24.19 25.74
C SER A 928 -14.39 -23.22 25.33
N VAL A 929 -15.43 -23.13 26.16
CA VAL A 929 -16.51 -22.15 26.00
C VAL A 929 -16.72 -21.37 27.31
N GLY A 930 -17.30 -20.17 27.29
CA GLY A 930 -17.62 -19.41 28.50
C GLY A 930 -18.92 -19.88 29.16
N PHE A 931 -20.06 -19.60 28.52
CA PHE A 931 -21.38 -19.65 29.17
C PHE A 931 -22.29 -20.83 28.79
N ALA A 932 -22.18 -21.42 27.59
CA ALA A 932 -23.04 -22.54 27.17
C ALA A 932 -22.25 -23.78 26.70
N GLN A 933 -22.68 -24.41 25.59
CA GLN A 933 -22.40 -25.83 25.28
C GLN A 933 -21.57 -26.00 24.00
N GLY A 934 -20.86 -27.14 23.91
CA GLY A 934 -20.06 -27.54 22.74
C GLY A 934 -18.62 -27.05 22.87
N GLY A 935 -17.85 -27.63 23.81
CA GLY A 935 -16.48 -27.18 24.12
C GLY A 935 -15.51 -27.26 22.93
N PHE A 936 -15.68 -28.24 22.04
CA PHE A 936 -14.96 -28.34 20.76
C PHE A 936 -15.90 -28.04 19.58
N PHE A 937 -17.05 -28.70 19.50
CA PHE A 937 -17.96 -28.69 18.37
C PHE A 937 -19.39 -28.40 18.82
N ARG A 938 -20.07 -27.47 18.14
CA ARG A 938 -21.52 -27.27 18.21
C ARG A 938 -22.15 -27.30 16.82
N LEU A 939 -23.17 -28.12 16.65
CA LEU A 939 -24.09 -28.07 15.52
C LEU A 939 -25.48 -27.64 15.99
N GLU A 940 -26.06 -26.67 15.30
CA GLU A 940 -27.34 -26.07 15.62
C GLU A 940 -28.12 -25.75 14.35
N ASP A 941 -29.33 -26.27 14.25
CA ASP A 941 -30.21 -25.98 13.12
C ASP A 941 -30.94 -24.64 13.33
N GLY A 942 -30.54 -23.63 12.56
CA GLY A 942 -31.07 -22.27 12.68
C GLY A 942 -32.46 -22.04 12.09
N ASN A 943 -33.04 -23.00 11.38
CA ASN A 943 -34.29 -22.81 10.65
C ASN A 943 -35.45 -23.56 11.35
N GLN A 944 -36.50 -22.89 11.79
CA GLN A 944 -37.58 -23.55 12.56
C GLN A 944 -38.55 -24.41 11.73
N THR A 945 -38.27 -24.64 10.43
CA THR A 945 -39.12 -25.40 9.51
C THR A 945 -38.67 -26.87 9.38
N ASP A 946 -39.63 -27.80 9.24
CA ASP A 946 -39.43 -29.26 9.37
C ASP A 946 -38.62 -29.96 8.25
N SER A 947 -37.77 -29.24 7.51
CA SER A 947 -36.91 -29.79 6.45
C SER A 947 -35.68 -30.55 7.01
N ALA A 948 -35.94 -31.67 7.70
CA ALA A 948 -34.91 -32.52 8.29
C ALA A 948 -33.84 -32.95 7.27
N ALA A 949 -32.57 -32.77 7.64
CA ALA A 949 -31.42 -33.00 6.75
C ALA A 949 -30.91 -34.45 6.74
N GLU A 950 -30.24 -34.80 5.64
CA GLU A 950 -29.58 -36.08 5.41
C GLU A 950 -28.08 -35.87 5.25
N GLY A 951 -27.26 -36.56 6.05
CA GLY A 951 -25.81 -36.38 6.12
C GLY A 951 -25.14 -37.43 7.03
N ASN A 952 -23.94 -37.89 6.66
CA ASN A 952 -23.21 -38.98 7.34
C ASN A 952 -21.99 -38.46 8.13
N PHE A 953 -21.97 -38.66 9.45
CA PHE A 953 -20.99 -38.04 10.37
C PHE A 953 -19.85 -39.01 10.78
N ASP A 954 -19.17 -39.64 9.81
CA ASP A 954 -18.15 -40.67 10.04
C ASP A 954 -16.84 -40.13 10.69
N VAL A 955 -16.92 -39.86 11.99
CA VAL A 955 -15.91 -39.19 12.81
C VAL A 955 -15.09 -40.18 13.65
N ASN A 956 -13.83 -40.34 13.26
CA ASN A 956 -12.83 -41.32 13.70
C ASN A 956 -11.68 -40.64 14.52
N LEU A 957 -12.07 -39.95 15.58
CA LEU A 957 -11.25 -39.00 16.36
C LEU A 957 -9.98 -39.58 17.01
N ARG A 958 -9.13 -38.70 17.57
CA ARG A 958 -8.36 -38.95 18.80
C ARG A 958 -8.33 -37.73 19.74
N ILE A 959 -9.32 -37.60 20.63
CA ILE A 959 -9.45 -36.42 21.51
C ILE A 959 -8.69 -36.64 22.83
N LEU A 960 -7.69 -35.79 23.08
CA LEU A 960 -6.89 -35.80 24.32
C LEU A 960 -7.23 -34.55 25.16
N THR A 961 -8.53 -34.31 25.44
CA THR A 961 -9.03 -33.05 26.01
C THR A 961 -8.71 -32.87 27.49
N GLU A 962 -7.57 -32.26 27.79
CA GLU A 962 -7.33 -31.73 29.13
C GLU A 962 -8.27 -30.52 29.40
N LEU A 963 -9.28 -30.77 30.22
CA LEU A 963 -10.03 -29.76 30.98
C LEU A 963 -10.89 -28.75 30.17
N VAL A 964 -11.96 -29.23 29.52
CA VAL A 964 -13.10 -28.36 29.15
C VAL A 964 -13.73 -27.78 30.44
N ARG A 965 -13.91 -26.46 30.57
CA ARG A 965 -14.27 -25.79 31.84
C ARG A 965 -15.74 -25.36 32.03
N SER A 966 -16.69 -25.76 31.18
CA SER A 966 -17.96 -25.01 31.05
C SER A 966 -19.16 -25.80 30.51
N GLY A 967 -20.22 -25.12 30.04
CA GLY A 967 -21.63 -25.52 30.18
C GLY A 967 -22.18 -26.70 29.37
N GLY A 968 -21.35 -27.44 28.64
CA GLY A 968 -21.75 -28.66 27.93
C GLY A 968 -20.58 -29.27 27.19
N GLY A 969 -20.59 -30.60 27.01
CA GLY A 969 -19.42 -31.35 26.58
C GLY A 969 -18.80 -30.95 25.25
N ALA A 970 -17.64 -31.54 24.97
CA ALA A 970 -16.85 -31.29 23.76
C ALA A 970 -17.68 -31.33 22.47
N VAL A 971 -18.67 -32.21 22.34
CA VAL A 971 -19.58 -32.28 21.19
C VAL A 971 -21.02 -31.99 21.64
N TYR A 972 -21.63 -30.91 21.13
CA TYR A 972 -23.04 -30.58 21.35
C TYR A 972 -23.80 -30.50 20.02
N ILE A 973 -24.97 -31.14 19.94
CA ILE A 973 -25.79 -31.17 18.73
C ILE A 973 -27.26 -30.98 19.06
N THR A 974 -27.91 -30.04 18.38
CA THR A 974 -29.37 -29.88 18.45
C THR A 974 -30.09 -30.38 17.19
N ARG A 975 -31.31 -30.91 17.41
CA ARG A 975 -32.29 -31.33 16.40
C ARG A 975 -31.91 -32.56 15.55
N VAL A 976 -32.85 -32.95 14.70
CA VAL A 976 -32.99 -34.28 14.09
C VAL A 976 -32.17 -34.42 12.80
N ILE A 977 -31.23 -35.35 12.81
CA ILE A 977 -30.46 -35.79 11.63
C ILE A 977 -30.98 -37.18 11.24
N LYS A 978 -31.44 -37.37 9.99
CA LYS A 978 -32.17 -38.59 9.58
C LYS A 978 -31.34 -39.87 9.62
N SER A 979 -30.02 -39.80 9.49
CA SER A 979 -29.14 -40.98 9.37
C SER A 979 -27.74 -40.72 9.92
N LEU A 980 -27.63 -40.64 11.24
CA LEU A 980 -26.42 -40.16 11.90
C LEU A 980 -25.52 -41.31 12.40
N SER A 981 -24.49 -41.67 11.61
CA SER A 981 -23.48 -42.69 11.96
C SER A 981 -22.28 -42.07 12.69
N TYR A 982 -21.93 -42.56 13.88
CA TYR A 982 -20.65 -42.26 14.56
C TYR A 982 -19.77 -43.51 14.61
N ARG A 983 -18.46 -43.34 14.44
CA ARG A 983 -17.46 -44.40 14.68
C ARG A 983 -16.20 -43.87 15.35
N ILE A 984 -16.30 -43.64 16.66
CA ILE A 984 -15.18 -43.16 17.49
C ILE A 984 -14.18 -44.29 17.70
N ILE A 985 -12.88 -44.02 17.52
CA ILE A 985 -11.77 -44.98 17.72
C ILE A 985 -10.66 -44.38 18.58
N SER A 986 -10.98 -43.97 19.82
CA SER A 986 -10.02 -43.21 20.62
C SER A 986 -10.18 -43.19 22.13
N SER A 987 -9.07 -42.86 22.78
CA SER A 987 -9.07 -42.10 24.03
C SER A 987 -9.98 -40.87 23.93
N LEU A 988 -10.76 -40.61 24.98
CA LEU A 988 -11.53 -39.38 25.23
C LEU A 988 -11.47 -39.14 26.75
N TYR A 989 -10.74 -38.13 27.25
CA TYR A 989 -10.59 -37.92 28.69
C TYR A 989 -10.82 -36.48 29.17
N ASP A 990 -10.98 -36.30 30.49
CA ASP A 990 -11.07 -35.03 31.25
C ASP A 990 -11.99 -33.91 30.72
N ASN A 991 -13.07 -34.26 30.00
CA ASN A 991 -14.10 -33.29 29.59
C ASN A 991 -15.07 -33.00 30.75
N VAL A 992 -15.25 -31.74 31.15
CA VAL A 992 -16.15 -31.34 32.24
C VAL A 992 -17.27 -30.40 31.77
N ALA A 993 -18.52 -30.88 31.80
CA ALA A 993 -19.73 -30.10 31.52
C ALA A 993 -20.27 -29.43 32.81
N PHE A 994 -19.74 -28.26 33.14
CA PHE A 994 -19.92 -27.56 34.43
C PHE A 994 -21.36 -27.08 34.72
N LEU A 995 -22.17 -26.85 33.69
CA LEU A 995 -23.58 -26.43 33.80
C LEU A 995 -24.56 -27.33 33.03
N GLY A 996 -24.07 -28.39 32.39
CA GLY A 996 -24.82 -29.14 31.39
C GLY A 996 -24.92 -30.64 31.64
N ARG A 997 -25.53 -31.30 30.65
CA ARG A 997 -25.57 -32.75 30.44
C ARG A 997 -24.52 -33.15 29.41
N GLY A 998 -24.02 -34.38 29.47
CA GLY A 998 -23.01 -34.91 28.54
C GLY A 998 -21.65 -34.27 28.75
N GLY A 999 -20.78 -34.87 29.58
CA GLY A 999 -19.44 -34.33 29.85
C GLY A 999 -18.55 -34.27 28.60
N PHE A 1000 -18.62 -35.30 27.75
CA PHE A 1000 -17.97 -35.35 26.44
C PHE A 1000 -18.94 -35.03 25.29
N MET A 1001 -20.13 -35.64 25.25
CA MET A 1001 -21.04 -35.56 24.11
C MET A 1001 -22.50 -35.43 24.56
N SER A 1002 -23.26 -34.52 23.95
CA SER A 1002 -24.66 -34.25 24.31
C SER A 1002 -25.52 -33.98 23.06
N PHE A 1003 -26.50 -34.84 22.82
CA PHE A 1003 -27.55 -34.64 21.81
C PHE A 1003 -28.82 -34.10 22.45
N SER A 1004 -29.47 -33.15 21.78
CA SER A 1004 -30.75 -32.58 22.23
C SER A 1004 -31.72 -32.37 21.07
N ASP A 1005 -32.88 -33.04 21.08
CA ASP A 1005 -33.94 -32.81 20.08
C ASP A 1005 -34.41 -31.33 20.00
N GLY A 1006 -34.05 -30.49 20.99
CA GLY A 1006 -34.19 -29.02 20.95
C GLY A 1006 -35.62 -28.48 21.08
N ASN A 1007 -36.63 -29.33 20.87
CA ASN A 1007 -38.04 -28.95 20.88
C ASN A 1007 -38.64 -28.97 22.31
N GLN A 1008 -38.38 -27.91 23.10
CA GLN A 1008 -38.95 -27.76 24.45
C GLN A 1008 -40.24 -26.91 24.49
N THR A 1009 -40.74 -26.40 23.36
CA THR A 1009 -41.72 -25.29 23.36
C THR A 1009 -42.91 -25.41 22.39
N VAL A 1010 -42.95 -26.37 21.47
CA VAL A 1010 -44.03 -26.43 20.45
C VAL A 1010 -45.10 -27.46 20.82
N MET A 1011 -46.35 -27.00 20.98
CA MET A 1011 -47.50 -27.83 21.41
C MET A 1011 -48.08 -28.76 20.30
N ALA A 1012 -47.36 -28.97 19.20
CA ALA A 1012 -47.83 -29.78 18.07
C ALA A 1012 -47.28 -31.20 18.14
N GLY A 1013 -48.16 -32.21 18.03
CA GLY A 1013 -47.81 -33.62 18.18
C GLY A 1013 -46.96 -34.17 17.03
N GLY A 1014 -45.64 -34.02 17.11
CA GLY A 1014 -44.68 -34.56 16.14
C GLY A 1014 -43.43 -35.11 16.83
N GLY A 1015 -43.46 -36.40 17.18
CA GLY A 1015 -42.31 -37.11 17.77
C GLY A 1015 -41.21 -37.40 16.74
N ALA A 1016 -40.45 -36.37 16.37
CA ALA A 1016 -39.43 -36.44 15.33
C ALA A 1016 -38.20 -37.26 15.80
N ALA A 1017 -38.17 -38.54 15.47
CA ALA A 1017 -37.16 -39.48 15.95
C ALA A 1017 -35.79 -39.26 15.29
N ALA A 1018 -34.79 -38.86 16.07
CA ALA A 1018 -33.38 -39.02 15.70
C ALA A 1018 -33.05 -40.50 15.46
N ALA A 1019 -32.57 -40.86 14.27
CA ALA A 1019 -32.28 -42.25 13.91
C ALA A 1019 -30.77 -42.53 13.88
N CYS A 1020 -30.07 -42.18 14.98
CA CYS A 1020 -28.62 -42.29 15.06
C CYS A 1020 -28.12 -43.73 15.29
N HIS A 1021 -26.98 -44.04 14.68
CA HIS A 1021 -26.19 -45.25 14.87
C HIS A 1021 -24.87 -44.83 15.53
N ILE A 1022 -24.73 -45.02 16.84
CA ILE A 1022 -23.51 -44.64 17.57
C ILE A 1022 -22.61 -45.86 17.73
N THR A 1023 -21.35 -45.77 17.30
CA THR A 1023 -20.34 -46.82 17.49
C THR A 1023 -19.11 -46.28 18.21
N PHE A 1024 -18.76 -46.91 19.32
CA PHE A 1024 -17.46 -46.80 19.98
C PHE A 1024 -16.67 -48.08 19.70
N PHE A 1025 -15.50 -47.98 19.09
CA PHE A 1025 -14.69 -49.12 18.66
C PHE A 1025 -13.26 -48.91 19.13
N ASN A 1026 -12.65 -49.81 19.91
CA ASN A 1026 -11.29 -49.67 20.45
C ASN A 1026 -11.01 -48.30 21.13
N SER A 1027 -12.00 -47.75 21.83
CA SER A 1027 -11.96 -46.42 22.47
C SER A 1027 -11.61 -46.49 23.96
N ASN A 1028 -11.15 -45.39 24.57
CA ASN A 1028 -10.92 -45.28 26.02
C ASN A 1028 -11.55 -43.98 26.59
N ILE A 1029 -12.79 -44.05 27.08
CA ILE A 1029 -13.56 -42.89 27.52
C ILE A 1029 -13.47 -42.77 29.05
N SER A 1030 -12.66 -41.84 29.56
CA SER A 1030 -12.32 -41.79 30.98
C SER A 1030 -12.38 -40.41 31.65
N TYR A 1031 -12.62 -40.36 32.97
CA TYR A 1031 -12.62 -39.14 33.79
C TYR A 1031 -13.59 -38.01 33.41
N ASN A 1032 -14.47 -38.21 32.42
CA ASN A 1032 -15.41 -37.19 31.95
C ASN A 1032 -16.48 -36.91 33.02
N ARG A 1033 -16.85 -35.64 33.22
CA ARG A 1033 -17.79 -35.22 34.28
C ARG A 1033 -18.91 -34.36 33.71
N ALA A 1034 -20.15 -34.64 34.09
CA ALA A 1034 -21.29 -33.76 33.84
C ALA A 1034 -21.89 -33.31 35.16
N LYS A 1035 -22.32 -32.04 35.25
CA LYS A 1035 -23.03 -31.56 36.44
C LYS A 1035 -24.34 -32.32 36.63
N THR A 1036 -25.10 -32.57 35.56
CA THR A 1036 -26.37 -33.28 35.62
C THR A 1036 -26.24 -34.71 35.06
N ASP A 1037 -26.73 -34.98 33.86
CA ASP A 1037 -26.90 -36.33 33.32
C ASP A 1037 -25.84 -36.67 32.25
N GLY A 1038 -25.40 -37.93 32.16
CA GLY A 1038 -24.45 -38.42 31.16
C GLY A 1038 -23.04 -37.93 31.41
N GLY A 1039 -22.32 -38.52 32.37
CA GLY A 1039 -20.98 -38.04 32.76
C GLY A 1039 -19.97 -38.02 31.60
N ALA A 1040 -20.07 -38.93 30.63
CA ALA A 1040 -19.47 -38.77 29.31
C ALA A 1040 -20.51 -38.46 28.22
N VAL A 1041 -21.57 -39.26 28.07
CA VAL A 1041 -22.50 -39.18 26.93
C VAL A 1041 -23.93 -38.93 27.40
N TYR A 1042 -24.58 -37.92 26.84
CA TYR A 1042 -26.01 -37.66 27.04
C TYR A 1042 -26.76 -37.66 25.71
N ILE A 1043 -27.92 -38.30 25.68
CA ILE A 1043 -28.76 -38.42 24.48
C ILE A 1043 -30.21 -38.12 24.84
N ASN A 1044 -30.73 -36.95 24.45
CA ASN A 1044 -32.14 -36.60 24.60
C ASN A 1044 -32.89 -36.80 23.28
N GLY A 1045 -33.33 -38.02 23.01
CA GLY A 1045 -33.98 -38.42 21.77
C GLY A 1045 -33.85 -39.91 21.48
N VAL A 1046 -34.35 -40.32 20.31
CA VAL A 1046 -34.29 -41.72 19.83
C VAL A 1046 -32.87 -42.10 19.43
N ILE A 1047 -32.57 -43.41 19.52
CA ILE A 1047 -31.33 -44.03 19.02
C ILE A 1047 -31.74 -45.24 18.18
N LYS A 1048 -31.18 -45.42 16.99
CA LYS A 1048 -31.45 -46.60 16.13
C LYS A 1048 -30.52 -47.78 16.45
N SER A 1049 -29.25 -47.51 16.76
CA SER A 1049 -28.42 -48.46 17.52
C SER A 1049 -27.29 -47.77 18.28
N LEU A 1050 -26.82 -48.42 19.34
CA LEU A 1050 -25.58 -48.09 20.03
C LEU A 1050 -24.70 -49.34 20.06
N SER A 1051 -23.44 -49.22 19.68
CA SER A 1051 -22.45 -50.29 19.73
C SER A 1051 -21.22 -49.82 20.50
N VAL A 1052 -20.73 -50.66 21.40
CA VAL A 1052 -19.45 -50.52 22.08
C VAL A 1052 -18.66 -51.80 21.80
N HIS A 1053 -17.46 -51.67 21.25
CA HIS A 1053 -16.60 -52.79 20.86
C HIS A 1053 -15.16 -52.54 21.28
N GLY A 1054 -14.47 -53.51 21.89
CA GLY A 1054 -13.05 -53.42 22.22
C GLY A 1054 -12.64 -52.24 23.11
N SER A 1055 -13.59 -51.58 23.81
CA SER A 1055 -13.41 -50.26 24.39
C SER A 1055 -13.36 -50.28 25.93
N SER A 1056 -12.63 -49.34 26.52
CA SER A 1056 -12.63 -49.05 27.96
C SER A 1056 -13.45 -47.79 28.25
N LEU A 1057 -14.28 -47.80 29.28
CA LEU A 1057 -15.18 -46.70 29.66
C LEU A 1057 -15.13 -46.51 31.19
N SER A 1058 -14.28 -45.63 31.70
CA SER A 1058 -13.93 -45.61 33.14
C SER A 1058 -14.04 -44.26 33.87
N ASP A 1059 -14.27 -44.29 35.18
CA ASP A 1059 -14.12 -43.12 36.07
C ASP A 1059 -14.97 -41.87 35.67
N ASN A 1060 -16.01 -42.05 34.84
CA ASN A 1060 -16.85 -40.96 34.37
C ASN A 1060 -17.96 -40.65 35.42
N VAL A 1061 -18.30 -39.37 35.61
CA VAL A 1061 -19.12 -38.90 36.75
C VAL A 1061 -20.30 -38.03 36.34
N ALA A 1062 -21.52 -38.45 36.67
CA ALA A 1062 -22.73 -37.63 36.64
C ALA A 1062 -23.00 -37.05 38.05
N MET A 1063 -22.59 -35.81 38.30
CA MET A 1063 -22.39 -35.26 39.66
C MET A 1063 -23.68 -35.01 40.45
N MET A 1064 -24.79 -34.72 39.78
CA MET A 1064 -26.11 -34.49 40.39
C MET A 1064 -27.24 -35.26 39.68
N GLY A 1065 -26.95 -35.90 38.54
CA GLY A 1065 -27.91 -36.64 37.73
C GLY A 1065 -27.49 -38.09 37.50
N ARG A 1066 -27.87 -38.59 36.32
CA ARG A 1066 -27.92 -40.02 35.97
C ARG A 1066 -26.86 -40.42 34.95
N GLY A 1067 -26.50 -41.70 34.90
CA GLY A 1067 -25.67 -42.25 33.83
C GLY A 1067 -24.22 -41.77 33.90
N GLY A 1068 -23.41 -42.33 34.81
CA GLY A 1068 -22.04 -41.85 35.05
C GLY A 1068 -21.14 -41.90 33.81
N PHE A 1069 -21.26 -42.94 32.98
CA PHE A 1069 -20.76 -42.92 31.60
C PHE A 1069 -21.81 -42.34 30.65
N MET A 1070 -23.04 -42.87 30.63
CA MET A 1070 -24.05 -42.55 29.62
C MET A 1070 -25.46 -42.41 30.19
N SER A 1071 -26.20 -41.37 29.77
CA SER A 1071 -27.63 -41.23 30.04
C SER A 1071 -28.41 -41.00 28.75
N ILE A 1072 -29.46 -41.80 28.54
CA ILE A 1072 -30.39 -41.71 27.41
C ILE A 1072 -31.78 -41.35 27.98
N SER A 1073 -32.44 -40.34 27.41
CA SER A 1073 -33.79 -39.93 27.83
C SER A 1073 -34.70 -39.57 26.68
N ASP A 1074 -35.92 -40.12 26.69
CA ASP A 1074 -37.07 -39.60 25.95
C ASP A 1074 -37.31 -38.12 26.33
N GLY A 1075 -37.07 -37.20 25.40
CA GLY A 1075 -37.20 -35.76 25.62
C GLY A 1075 -38.64 -35.25 25.79
N ASN A 1076 -39.64 -36.12 25.69
CA ASN A 1076 -41.05 -35.78 25.53
C ASN A 1076 -41.86 -35.96 26.83
N GLN A 1077 -41.46 -35.30 27.92
CA GLN A 1077 -42.06 -35.49 29.25
C GLN A 1077 -43.34 -34.67 29.52
N THR A 1078 -43.92 -33.97 28.53
CA THR A 1078 -44.92 -32.91 28.77
C THR A 1078 -46.23 -33.00 27.97
N VAL A 1079 -46.38 -33.94 27.04
CA VAL A 1079 -47.56 -33.98 26.15
C VAL A 1079 -48.65 -34.92 26.68
N MET A 1080 -49.73 -34.33 27.23
CA MET A 1080 -50.93 -35.05 27.73
C MET A 1080 -51.77 -35.78 26.66
N ALA A 1081 -51.22 -36.00 25.45
CA ALA A 1081 -51.94 -36.52 24.30
C ALA A 1081 -51.11 -37.55 23.51
N GLY A 1082 -51.16 -38.82 23.94
CA GLY A 1082 -50.89 -39.99 23.10
C GLY A 1082 -49.49 -40.14 22.49
N GLY A 1083 -48.49 -39.36 22.92
CA GLY A 1083 -47.12 -39.45 22.43
C GLY A 1083 -46.52 -40.83 22.70
N GLY A 1084 -46.23 -41.59 21.64
CA GLY A 1084 -45.57 -42.90 21.77
C GLY A 1084 -44.18 -42.76 22.39
N ALA A 1085 -43.87 -43.60 23.38
CA ALA A 1085 -42.56 -43.64 24.02
C ALA A 1085 -41.45 -43.84 22.98
N ALA A 1086 -40.35 -43.10 23.12
CA ALA A 1086 -39.26 -43.15 22.17
C ALA A 1086 -38.51 -44.48 22.30
N ALA A 1087 -38.40 -45.19 21.19
CA ALA A 1087 -37.83 -46.53 21.16
C ALA A 1087 -36.37 -46.48 20.76
N ALA A 1088 -35.47 -46.42 21.76
CA ALA A 1088 -34.09 -46.80 21.57
C ALA A 1088 -34.01 -48.21 20.93
N GLY A 1089 -33.11 -48.37 19.98
CA GLY A 1089 -33.04 -49.56 19.14
C GLY A 1089 -32.24 -50.68 19.78
N HIS A 1090 -31.16 -51.05 19.11
CA HIS A 1090 -30.28 -52.13 19.54
C HIS A 1090 -29.05 -51.56 20.22
N ILE A 1091 -28.88 -51.86 21.51
CA ILE A 1091 -27.67 -51.52 22.27
C ILE A 1091 -26.83 -52.79 22.42
N THR A 1092 -25.55 -52.73 22.05
CA THR A 1092 -24.61 -53.85 22.11
C THR A 1092 -23.29 -53.39 22.73
N ILE A 1093 -22.79 -54.14 23.71
CA ILE A 1093 -21.49 -53.93 24.35
C ILE A 1093 -20.70 -55.23 24.18
N SER A 1094 -19.50 -55.16 23.61
CA SER A 1094 -18.74 -56.34 23.17
C SER A 1094 -17.25 -56.18 23.43
N TYR A 1095 -16.61 -57.19 24.01
CA TYR A 1095 -15.16 -57.21 24.30
C TYR A 1095 -14.64 -55.94 24.99
N SER A 1096 -15.45 -55.35 25.87
CA SER A 1096 -15.23 -54.00 26.42
C SER A 1096 -15.17 -54.01 27.94
N SER A 1097 -14.60 -52.97 28.54
CA SER A 1097 -14.59 -52.77 29.99
C SER A 1097 -15.32 -51.49 30.38
N ILE A 1098 -16.16 -51.52 31.42
CA ILE A 1098 -16.90 -50.36 31.92
C ILE A 1098 -16.79 -50.34 33.45
N HIS A 1099 -16.01 -49.41 34.01
CA HIS A 1099 -15.70 -49.47 35.44
C HIS A 1099 -15.49 -48.14 36.15
N SER A 1100 -15.62 -48.13 37.48
CA SER A 1100 -15.43 -46.93 38.32
C SER A 1100 -16.34 -45.73 37.99
N ASN A 1101 -17.33 -45.88 37.11
CA ASN A 1101 -18.22 -44.78 36.74
C ASN A 1101 -19.22 -44.50 37.88
N SER A 1102 -19.56 -43.23 38.09
CA SER A 1102 -20.39 -42.79 39.21
C SER A 1102 -21.56 -41.91 38.77
N ALA A 1103 -22.76 -42.18 39.28
CA ALA A 1103 -23.91 -41.29 39.16
C ALA A 1103 -24.46 -40.89 40.53
N TYR A 1104 -25.11 -39.72 40.62
CA TYR A 1104 -25.76 -39.30 41.87
C TYR A 1104 -27.11 -39.99 42.05
N THR A 1105 -27.97 -40.02 41.02
CA THR A 1105 -29.35 -40.54 41.14
C THR A 1105 -29.54 -41.95 40.61
N ASP A 1106 -29.30 -42.24 39.33
CA ASP A 1106 -29.58 -43.55 38.72
C ASP A 1106 -28.53 -43.94 37.66
N GLY A 1107 -28.21 -45.23 37.56
CA GLY A 1107 -27.38 -45.81 36.50
C GLY A 1107 -25.90 -45.41 36.60
N GLY A 1108 -25.13 -46.09 37.44
CA GLY A 1108 -23.77 -45.65 37.79
C GLY A 1108 -22.81 -45.60 36.60
N ALA A 1109 -22.97 -46.50 35.63
CA ALA A 1109 -22.42 -46.31 34.29
C ALA A 1109 -23.51 -45.86 33.29
N VAL A 1110 -24.66 -46.54 33.22
CA VAL A 1110 -25.66 -46.31 32.16
C VAL A 1110 -27.06 -46.09 32.73
N TYR A 1111 -27.71 -45.01 32.32
CA TYR A 1111 -29.14 -44.76 32.56
C TYR A 1111 -29.92 -44.68 31.26
N ILE A 1112 -31.11 -45.29 31.20
CA ILE A 1112 -31.99 -45.21 30.02
C ILE A 1112 -33.45 -45.00 30.44
N ASN A 1113 -34.08 -43.98 29.89
CA ASN A 1113 -35.46 -43.58 30.14
C ASN A 1113 -36.24 -43.57 28.83
N GLY A 1114 -36.72 -44.74 28.40
CA GLY A 1114 -37.38 -44.97 27.12
C GLY A 1114 -37.51 -46.47 26.81
N VAL A 1115 -38.21 -46.80 25.72
CA VAL A 1115 -38.37 -48.19 25.23
C VAL A 1115 -37.05 -48.67 24.59
N ILE A 1116 -36.72 -49.97 24.67
CA ILE A 1116 -35.49 -50.51 24.06
C ILE A 1116 -35.77 -51.80 23.29
N LYS A 1117 -35.33 -51.92 22.03
CA LYS A 1117 -35.54 -53.14 21.22
C LYS A 1117 -34.67 -54.32 21.69
N SER A 1118 -33.40 -54.07 22.01
CA SER A 1118 -32.53 -55.04 22.70
C SER A 1118 -31.36 -54.38 23.41
N PHE A 1119 -30.91 -54.99 24.50
CA PHE A 1119 -29.66 -54.67 25.18
C PHE A 1119 -28.80 -55.95 25.29
N SER A 1120 -27.59 -55.94 24.74
CA SER A 1120 -26.71 -57.10 24.67
C SER A 1120 -25.31 -56.79 25.22
N VAL A 1121 -24.77 -57.68 26.04
CA VAL A 1121 -23.38 -57.65 26.52
C VAL A 1121 -22.69 -58.97 26.18
N HIS A 1122 -21.50 -58.89 25.59
CA HIS A 1122 -20.71 -60.03 25.17
C HIS A 1122 -19.23 -59.87 25.55
N GLY A 1123 -18.59 -60.88 26.15
CA GLY A 1123 -17.14 -60.89 26.38
C GLY A 1123 -16.59 -59.70 27.20
N SER A 1124 -17.41 -59.04 28.03
CA SER A 1124 -17.11 -57.71 28.60
C SER A 1124 -17.00 -57.72 30.13
N SER A 1125 -16.33 -56.72 30.71
CA SER A 1125 -16.10 -56.59 32.16
C SER A 1125 -16.72 -55.29 32.72
N LEU A 1126 -17.71 -55.42 33.60
CA LEU A 1126 -18.57 -54.33 34.07
C LEU A 1126 -18.49 -54.24 35.61
N TYR A 1127 -17.63 -53.37 36.16
CA TYR A 1127 -17.26 -53.46 37.59
C TYR A 1127 -17.02 -52.14 38.32
N ASN A 1128 -17.11 -52.12 39.66
CA ASN A 1128 -16.89 -50.93 40.50
C ASN A 1128 -17.73 -49.68 40.12
N ASN A 1129 -18.82 -49.81 39.36
CA ASN A 1129 -19.68 -48.67 39.03
C ASN A 1129 -20.64 -48.38 40.20
N VAL A 1130 -20.89 -47.10 40.50
CA VAL A 1130 -21.52 -46.65 41.76
C VAL A 1130 -22.67 -45.69 41.50
N VAL A 1131 -23.76 -45.83 42.28
CA VAL A 1131 -24.83 -44.84 42.38
C VAL A 1131 -24.98 -44.36 43.82
N ALA A 1132 -24.78 -43.07 44.05
CA ALA A 1132 -24.69 -42.49 45.38
C ALA A 1132 -26.03 -42.38 46.12
N ASN A 1133 -27.14 -42.14 45.41
CA ASN A 1133 -28.45 -41.91 46.03
C ASN A 1133 -29.65 -42.49 45.24
N GLY A 1134 -29.45 -43.64 44.61
CA GLY A 1134 -30.52 -44.38 43.94
C GLY A 1134 -30.05 -45.68 43.31
N ARG A 1135 -30.51 -45.97 42.08
CA ARG A 1135 -30.65 -47.35 41.57
C ARG A 1135 -29.71 -47.73 40.44
N GLY A 1136 -29.38 -49.01 40.33
CA GLY A 1136 -28.66 -49.57 39.18
C GLY A 1136 -27.17 -49.23 39.18
N GLY A 1137 -26.37 -49.92 40.00
CA GLY A 1137 -24.94 -49.59 40.21
C GLY A 1137 -24.11 -49.55 38.92
N PHE A 1138 -24.34 -50.49 38.01
CA PHE A 1138 -23.88 -50.38 36.62
C PHE A 1138 -24.96 -49.72 35.74
N MET A 1139 -26.22 -50.15 35.85
CA MET A 1139 -27.25 -49.87 34.86
C MET A 1139 -28.64 -49.68 35.47
N SER A 1140 -29.36 -48.64 35.04
CA SER A 1140 -30.74 -48.39 35.46
C SER A 1140 -31.63 -48.05 34.27
N PHE A 1141 -32.78 -48.73 34.16
CA PHE A 1141 -33.82 -48.49 33.17
C PHE A 1141 -35.09 -48.00 33.87
N SER A 1142 -35.74 -46.97 33.30
CA SER A 1142 -37.03 -46.48 33.81
C SER A 1142 -38.03 -46.16 32.71
N ASP A 1143 -39.24 -46.68 32.86
CA ASP A 1143 -40.44 -46.16 32.21
C ASP A 1143 -40.62 -44.68 32.58
N GLY A 1144 -40.30 -43.78 31.64
CA GLY A 1144 -40.31 -42.33 31.85
C GLY A 1144 -41.70 -41.69 31.92
N ASN A 1145 -42.76 -42.49 31.80
CA ASN A 1145 -44.13 -42.04 31.57
C ASN A 1145 -45.08 -42.44 32.73
N GLN A 1146 -44.74 -42.01 33.96
CA GLN A 1146 -45.56 -42.30 35.15
C GLN A 1146 -46.79 -41.35 35.29
N THR A 1147 -47.14 -40.59 34.24
CA THR A 1147 -48.17 -39.55 34.28
C THR A 1147 -49.18 -39.67 33.13
N VAL A 1148 -50.18 -40.55 33.29
CA VAL A 1148 -51.61 -40.36 32.92
C VAL A 1148 -52.39 -41.67 33.16
N MET A 1149 -53.58 -41.58 33.75
CA MET A 1149 -54.39 -42.74 34.17
C MET A 1149 -55.17 -43.43 33.02
N ALA A 1150 -54.69 -43.39 31.77
CA ALA A 1150 -55.45 -43.86 30.62
C ALA A 1150 -54.57 -44.43 29.48
N GLY A 1151 -54.65 -45.76 29.28
CA GLY A 1151 -54.39 -46.42 27.99
C GLY A 1151 -52.97 -46.47 27.43
N GLY A 1152 -52.01 -45.74 28.00
CA GLY A 1152 -50.61 -45.81 27.59
C GLY A 1152 -50.01 -47.21 27.83
N GLY A 1153 -49.50 -47.85 26.78
CA GLY A 1153 -48.83 -49.15 26.90
C GLY A 1153 -47.53 -49.02 27.70
N ALA A 1154 -47.34 -49.90 28.70
CA ALA A 1154 -46.11 -49.97 29.49
C ALA A 1154 -44.88 -50.07 28.59
N ALA A 1155 -43.80 -49.35 28.92
CA ALA A 1155 -42.62 -49.37 28.09
C ALA A 1155 -41.91 -50.72 28.25
N ALA A 1156 -41.62 -51.33 27.10
CA ALA A 1156 -41.05 -52.66 27.02
C ALA A 1156 -39.54 -52.56 26.81
N ALA A 1157 -38.77 -52.90 27.83
CA ALA A 1157 -37.43 -53.42 27.62
C ALA A 1157 -37.55 -54.72 26.79
N GLY A 1158 -36.86 -54.78 25.65
CA GLY A 1158 -36.96 -55.90 24.73
C GLY A 1158 -36.17 -57.12 25.19
N HIS A 1159 -35.21 -57.54 24.37
CA HIS A 1159 -34.35 -58.67 24.69
C HIS A 1159 -33.10 -58.18 25.42
N ILE A 1160 -32.94 -58.57 26.69
CA ILE A 1160 -31.74 -58.30 27.50
C ILE A 1160 -30.87 -59.57 27.51
N THR A 1161 -29.60 -59.46 27.12
CA THR A 1161 -28.67 -60.61 27.04
C THR A 1161 -27.33 -60.27 27.66
N PHE A 1162 -26.83 -61.13 28.55
CA PHE A 1162 -25.46 -61.10 29.08
C PHE A 1162 -24.78 -62.42 28.74
N SER A 1163 -23.66 -62.36 28.00
CA SER A 1163 -22.95 -63.54 27.49
C SER A 1163 -21.45 -63.42 27.72
N TYR A 1164 -20.83 -64.47 28.27
CA TYR A 1164 -19.37 -64.57 28.50
C TYR A 1164 -18.75 -63.33 29.19
N SER A 1165 -19.49 -62.67 30.08
CA SER A 1165 -19.16 -61.36 30.65
C SER A 1165 -19.01 -61.42 32.17
N SER A 1166 -18.20 -60.55 32.75
CA SER A 1166 -18.02 -60.43 34.21
C SER A 1166 -18.66 -59.14 34.72
N ILE A 1167 -19.58 -59.24 35.69
CA ILE A 1167 -20.29 -58.09 36.27
C ILE A 1167 -20.13 -58.15 37.79
N TYR A 1168 -19.26 -57.32 38.35
CA TYR A 1168 -18.88 -57.48 39.76
C TYR A 1168 -18.58 -56.19 40.53
N SER A 1169 -18.77 -56.22 41.84
CA SER A 1169 -18.47 -55.09 42.75
C SER A 1169 -19.15 -53.75 42.40
N ASN A 1170 -20.23 -53.76 41.61
CA ASN A 1170 -21.05 -52.58 41.36
C ASN A 1170 -21.93 -52.29 42.59
N SER A 1171 -22.25 -51.02 42.86
CA SER A 1171 -22.98 -50.60 44.07
C SER A 1171 -24.09 -49.61 43.77
N ALA A 1172 -25.31 -49.91 44.23
CA ALA A 1172 -26.45 -48.99 44.24
C ALA A 1172 -26.82 -48.63 45.69
N ASN A 1173 -27.22 -47.37 45.93
CA ASN A 1173 -27.69 -46.97 47.25
C ASN A 1173 -29.03 -47.63 47.60
N THR A 1174 -29.96 -47.68 46.64
CA THR A 1174 -31.26 -48.36 46.80
C THR A 1174 -31.30 -49.69 46.06
N ASP A 1175 -32.00 -49.78 44.92
CA ASP A 1175 -32.34 -51.05 44.26
C ASP A 1175 -31.40 -51.38 43.08
N GLY A 1176 -31.14 -52.68 42.87
CA GLY A 1176 -30.39 -53.19 41.72
C GLY A 1176 -28.89 -52.88 41.78
N GLY A 1177 -28.14 -53.61 42.61
CA GLY A 1177 -26.72 -53.31 42.86
C GLY A 1177 -25.82 -53.34 41.62
N ALA A 1178 -26.16 -54.12 40.60
CA ALA A 1178 -25.63 -53.92 39.24
C ALA A 1178 -26.70 -53.38 38.28
N VAL A 1179 -27.89 -53.99 38.23
CA VAL A 1179 -28.94 -53.64 37.25
C VAL A 1179 -30.29 -53.38 37.90
N TYR A 1180 -30.92 -52.26 37.58
CA TYR A 1180 -32.31 -51.95 37.95
C TYR A 1180 -33.18 -51.78 36.71
N ILE A 1181 -34.38 -52.35 36.70
CA ILE A 1181 -35.36 -52.21 35.61
C ILE A 1181 -36.73 -51.89 36.20
N ASN A 1182 -37.32 -50.76 35.80
CA ASN A 1182 -38.69 -50.34 36.10
C ASN A 1182 -39.45 -50.29 34.77
N GLY A 1183 -40.19 -51.36 34.44
CA GLY A 1183 -40.73 -51.59 33.10
C GLY A 1183 -40.77 -53.08 32.70
N VAL A 1184 -41.47 -53.40 31.61
CA VAL A 1184 -41.71 -54.80 31.19
C VAL A 1184 -40.55 -55.35 30.36
N ILE A 1185 -40.05 -56.55 30.68
CA ILE A 1185 -38.96 -57.20 29.92
C ILE A 1185 -39.53 -58.32 29.03
N LYS A 1186 -39.18 -58.36 27.73
CA LYS A 1186 -39.60 -59.46 26.84
C LYS A 1186 -38.83 -60.76 27.06
N SER A 1187 -37.52 -60.67 27.29
CA SER A 1187 -36.71 -61.82 27.74
C SER A 1187 -35.41 -61.36 28.39
N LEU A 1188 -35.00 -62.01 29.48
CA LEU A 1188 -33.65 -61.93 30.04
C LEU A 1188 -32.90 -63.23 29.74
N SER A 1189 -31.69 -63.12 29.22
CA SER A 1189 -30.77 -64.24 28.99
C SER A 1189 -29.43 -63.95 29.68
N VAL A 1190 -28.92 -64.93 30.43
CA VAL A 1190 -27.59 -64.88 31.06
C VAL A 1190 -26.89 -66.20 30.79
N HIS A 1191 -25.73 -66.15 30.12
CA HIS A 1191 -24.98 -67.35 29.72
C HIS A 1191 -23.47 -67.15 29.91
N GLY A 1192 -22.79 -68.15 30.47
CA GLY A 1192 -21.32 -68.15 30.64
C GLY A 1192 -20.75 -66.93 31.38
N SER A 1193 -21.55 -66.22 32.18
CA SER A 1193 -21.21 -64.91 32.75
C SER A 1193 -21.05 -64.97 34.27
N ASN A 1194 -20.05 -64.29 34.81
CA ASN A 1194 -19.76 -64.21 36.25
C ASN A 1194 -20.46 -63.00 36.87
N LEU A 1195 -21.27 -63.22 37.91
CA LEU A 1195 -22.06 -62.19 38.60
C LEU A 1195 -21.74 -62.23 40.11
N SER A 1196 -20.83 -61.39 40.59
CA SER A 1196 -20.24 -61.48 41.95
C SER A 1196 -20.19 -60.14 42.67
N ASP A 1197 -20.24 -60.12 44.01
CA ASP A 1197 -19.96 -58.93 44.87
C ASP A 1197 -20.76 -57.63 44.63
N ASN A 1198 -21.79 -57.65 43.77
CA ASN A 1198 -22.66 -56.49 43.49
C ASN A 1198 -23.60 -56.22 44.68
N LYS A 1199 -23.80 -54.95 45.05
CA LYS A 1199 -24.42 -54.55 46.33
C LYS A 1199 -25.52 -53.52 46.15
N ALA A 1200 -26.67 -53.79 46.76
CA ALA A 1200 -27.73 -52.82 47.04
C ALA A 1200 -27.61 -52.47 48.53
N LEU A 1201 -27.31 -51.21 48.87
CA LEU A 1201 -26.97 -50.84 50.26
C LEU A 1201 -28.20 -50.78 51.18
N PHE A 1202 -29.31 -50.21 50.69
CA PHE A 1202 -30.55 -50.04 51.46
C PHE A 1202 -31.82 -50.56 50.73
N GLY A 1203 -31.69 -51.06 49.51
CA GLY A 1203 -32.80 -51.57 48.68
C GLY A 1203 -32.66 -53.03 48.27
N ARG A 1204 -33.34 -53.41 47.19
CA ARG A 1204 -33.52 -54.82 46.78
C ARG A 1204 -32.57 -55.24 45.66
N GLY A 1205 -32.21 -56.52 45.64
CA GLY A 1205 -31.50 -57.17 44.52
C GLY A 1205 -30.03 -56.77 44.38
N GLY A 1206 -29.12 -57.51 45.03
CA GLY A 1206 -27.67 -57.25 44.97
C GLY A 1206 -27.09 -57.27 43.55
N PHE A 1207 -27.48 -58.23 42.72
CA PHE A 1207 -27.19 -58.17 41.27
C PHE A 1207 -28.25 -57.35 40.51
N MET A 1208 -29.51 -57.81 40.52
CA MET A 1208 -30.57 -57.25 39.69
C MET A 1208 -31.88 -57.09 40.46
N SER A 1209 -32.64 -56.03 40.16
CA SER A 1209 -33.99 -55.81 40.70
C SER A 1209 -34.94 -55.32 39.60
N PHE A 1210 -36.20 -55.73 39.72
CA PHE A 1210 -37.31 -55.36 38.84
C PHE A 1210 -38.38 -54.58 39.63
N SER A 1211 -39.10 -53.69 38.96
CA SER A 1211 -40.26 -52.96 39.48
C SER A 1211 -41.32 -52.75 38.40
#